data_AF-A0A022S444-F1
#
_entry.id   AF-A0A022S444-F1
#
_cell.length_a   1.000
_cell.length_b   1.000
_cell.length_c   1.000
_cell.angle_alpha   90.00
_cell.angle_beta   90.00
_cell.angle_gamma   90.00
#
_symmetry.space_group_name_H-M   'P 1'
#
loop_
_entity.id
_entity.type
_entity.pdbx_description
1 polymer ?
#
loop_
_entity_poly.entity_id
_entity_poly.type
_entity_poly.pdbx_seq_one_letter_code
_entity_poly.pdbx_strand_id
1 'polypeptide(L)'
;MLIRSIILSRSRKHQSLANFFAGSAFASPENANSSIVKLAEEGYVASYLVNSCGLSAADANSASKKVHFDDIDKPNTVLNFLEKQGFSKTEIAELVRKKPKLLLANHEKFLLPKIEFFLQLAGFTKEDALTTLSKHPHFLACSVKHRLAPVFNYAKDVIGTVKAQALLRHGSWAFNIDPNDRLIPNVEYLRELGVPINCIELALFHCGNIFSQEPIKFREVVEEVKQMGIDPTKTMFIMAIEARSGKSTLELWDKCYQVYSKWGWSKDDIYMAFRKHPHCMLLSEKKISETLDFLVNMLGRDPCSVAHFPTIIMYNLEKRIIPRCSVVHLLSLKGLVKKDWSLTSVLAPAERVFMERYVTKYTKQVPQIYDIYQGKKLESVVCFILVEFMWVVSRKRRRRFCKGAFRRPKKANAVLKFLKKRGFSKTQIAELVTRHPQVLVSNPDKSLLPKIEFFLHFTGISEKDAFTAMTRYRSLLTRNLKQRLEPVYEYLADIIGTVKAQDLLNSGSWIFSLDPTERVIPNVDFLKNLGVPQQCIELAVFQCPGFFCAKYDEFTKVVEEVKEMGFDVTKSMFILAIDARKGKGSLDLWDKCYKVYSKWGWSKDRHTYGKISTALDFLVNKVGVDSRSVALRPYVLFYSMEKRIIPGCSIILFLSSKGLVKKKWNLSSIYGLTMQIKFEKEGVISYLVNSCGLSAENAVSASKKVHFDGTNKPDSVLEFLQKQGFSKSQIGELVAKHPQVLVSNPNKSLLPKIDFFLQLTGISEKDFLTTVASNPQFLARNLNRRVGPVYDYLENIIGSVKVQTLLRRGSWTFNLDLENKLIPHVDFLRKLGVPPNCIELALFHCPGIFWSNQVEFKKIVEEVRQMGFDPSKSMFIVAIHTRSGKGNLALWDKCYEAYIKWGWSKDDIDMAFRKHPGCMLLSERKISKVLDFLVNKVGRDSRSVALSPYVLFYNLEKRTIPRCSVVHVLYLKGLVKKDWSLTCVLCPTEKAFLEKYVTRYAEKLPELYDIYLEKLGSSKLKSVQQC
;
A
#
# COMPACT_ATOMS: atom_id res chain seq x y z
N MET A 1 8.14 2.09 -58.14
CA MET A 1 8.76 3.17 -57.33
C MET A 1 8.40 2.91 -55.88
N LEU A 2 9.10 2.00 -55.20
CA LEU A 2 10.35 2.30 -54.47
C LEU A 2 10.08 3.37 -53.43
N ILE A 3 9.76 2.99 -52.18
CA ILE A 3 10.73 2.63 -51.13
C ILE A 3 11.79 3.71 -50.96
N ARG A 4 11.96 4.09 -49.68
CA ARG A 4 12.97 4.95 -49.04
C ARG A 4 12.33 6.26 -48.65
N SER A 5 12.39 6.73 -47.41
CA SER A 5 13.17 6.36 -46.23
C SER A 5 12.64 7.32 -45.16
N ILE A 6 12.35 6.89 -43.93
CA ILE A 6 13.37 6.89 -42.87
C ILE A 6 13.96 8.32 -42.69
N ILE A 7 13.90 8.82 -41.43
CA ILE A 7 14.90 9.74 -40.81
C ILE A 7 14.74 11.23 -41.23
N LEU A 8 14.84 12.27 -40.39
CA LEU A 8 15.44 12.49 -39.08
C LEU A 8 15.00 13.86 -38.49
N SER A 9 15.00 13.94 -37.14
CA SER A 9 15.55 15.03 -36.30
C SER A 9 15.15 16.49 -36.55
N ARG A 10 14.46 17.13 -35.60
CA ARG A 10 15.05 17.97 -34.51
C ARG A 10 15.78 19.24 -34.97
N SER A 11 15.48 20.29 -34.21
CA SER A 11 16.33 21.45 -33.86
C SER A 11 16.36 22.53 -34.94
N ARG A 12 16.37 23.85 -34.70
CA ARG A 12 16.61 24.75 -33.56
C ARG A 12 15.99 26.10 -34.01
N LYS A 13 15.32 26.89 -33.16
CA LYS A 13 15.86 27.79 -32.13
C LYS A 13 16.64 28.99 -32.70
N HIS A 14 16.21 30.20 -32.27
CA HIS A 14 16.91 31.49 -32.26
C HIS A 14 17.04 32.19 -33.63
N GLN A 15 16.98 33.52 -33.77
CA GLN A 15 16.73 34.65 -32.88
C GLN A 15 16.58 35.88 -33.80
N SER A 16 15.54 36.68 -33.54
CA SER A 16 15.53 38.15 -33.48
C SER A 16 16.21 39.05 -34.55
N LEU A 17 15.49 40.17 -34.79
CA LEU A 17 15.89 41.43 -35.44
C LEU A 17 15.89 41.33 -36.98
N ALA A 18 15.26 42.21 -37.77
CA ALA A 18 14.77 43.56 -37.54
C ALA A 18 13.72 43.90 -38.61
N ASN A 19 12.92 44.93 -38.32
CA ASN A 19 12.06 45.64 -39.25
C ASN A 19 12.76 45.91 -40.60
N PHE A 20 12.15 45.52 -41.72
CA PHE A 20 12.34 46.24 -42.97
C PHE A 20 11.16 45.97 -43.93
N PHE A 21 10.50 47.06 -44.32
CA PHE A 21 9.42 47.21 -45.30
C PHE A 21 7.98 46.87 -44.92
N ALA A 22 7.30 47.96 -44.56
CA ALA A 22 5.93 48.28 -44.93
C ALA A 22 5.68 48.09 -46.44
N GLY A 23 4.43 47.78 -46.79
CA GLY A 23 3.96 47.78 -48.17
C GLY A 23 2.65 47.02 -48.34
N SER A 24 1.54 47.73 -48.09
CA SER A 24 0.20 47.48 -48.62
C SER A 24 0.25 46.97 -50.09
N ALA A 25 -0.67 46.14 -50.59
CA ALA A 25 -2.09 46.44 -50.62
C ALA A 25 -2.96 45.31 -51.23
N PHE A 26 -4.27 45.43 -50.97
CA PHE A 26 -5.44 44.93 -51.70
C PHE A 26 -5.76 43.42 -51.75
N ALA A 27 -6.68 43.00 -50.86
CA ALA A 27 -7.99 42.49 -51.27
C ALA A 27 -8.97 42.50 -50.07
N SER A 28 -10.21 42.85 -50.35
CA SER A 28 -11.26 43.32 -49.44
C SER A 28 -12.24 42.17 -49.02
N PRO A 29 -13.29 42.40 -48.20
CA PRO A 29 -13.31 41.85 -46.84
C PRO A 29 -14.69 41.29 -46.42
N GLU A 30 -14.85 40.00 -46.16
CA GLU A 30 -16.14 39.55 -45.59
C GLU A 30 -16.09 38.60 -44.40
N ASN A 31 -14.92 38.17 -43.91
CA ASN A 31 -14.88 37.28 -42.72
C ASN A 31 -13.79 37.59 -41.68
N ALA A 32 -13.12 38.75 -41.77
CA ALA A 32 -12.08 39.14 -40.81
C ALA A 32 -12.57 40.06 -39.65
N ASN A 33 -13.78 40.63 -39.74
CA ASN A 33 -14.20 41.67 -38.80
C ASN A 33 -14.60 41.19 -37.40
N SER A 34 -15.08 39.96 -37.20
CA SER A 34 -15.54 39.56 -35.84
C SER A 34 -14.40 39.23 -34.87
N SER A 35 -13.24 38.82 -35.40
CA SER A 35 -12.07 38.45 -34.59
C SER A 35 -11.15 39.65 -34.32
N ILE A 36 -11.06 40.58 -35.27
CA ILE A 36 -10.25 41.80 -35.14
C ILE A 36 -10.94 42.83 -34.24
N VAL A 37 -12.28 42.95 -34.32
CA VAL A 37 -13.08 43.80 -33.41
C VAL A 37 -12.98 43.31 -31.96
N LYS A 38 -13.07 42.00 -31.72
CA LYS A 38 -12.85 41.41 -30.39
C LYS A 38 -11.46 41.68 -29.80
N LEU A 39 -10.42 41.64 -30.63
CA LEU A 39 -9.04 41.89 -30.18
C LEU A 39 -8.77 43.38 -29.89
N ALA A 40 -9.46 44.29 -30.57
CA ALA A 40 -9.40 45.74 -30.28
C ALA A 40 -10.23 46.11 -29.03
N GLU A 41 -11.40 45.50 -28.84
CA GLU A 41 -12.30 45.70 -27.68
C GLU A 41 -11.70 45.19 -26.36
N GLU A 42 -10.98 44.05 -26.37
CA GLU A 42 -10.28 43.53 -25.19
C GLU A 42 -9.14 44.47 -24.71
N GLY A 43 -8.53 45.22 -25.63
CA GLY A 43 -7.53 46.26 -25.33
C GLY A 43 -8.14 47.53 -24.75
N TYR A 44 -9.30 47.96 -25.26
CA TYR A 44 -10.01 49.15 -24.78
C TYR A 44 -10.42 49.03 -23.32
N VAL A 45 -11.12 47.96 -22.93
CA VAL A 45 -11.57 47.77 -21.54
C VAL A 45 -10.37 47.61 -20.58
N ALA A 46 -9.33 46.89 -20.98
CA ALA A 46 -8.11 46.76 -20.18
C ALA A 46 -7.43 48.12 -19.96
N SER A 47 -7.34 48.97 -21.00
CA SER A 47 -6.78 50.31 -20.89
C SER A 47 -7.59 51.22 -19.96
N TYR A 48 -8.92 51.16 -20.03
CA TYR A 48 -9.81 51.87 -19.11
C TYR A 48 -9.61 51.44 -17.65
N LEU A 49 -9.48 50.13 -17.40
CA LEU A 49 -9.26 49.62 -16.05
C LEU A 49 -7.92 50.04 -15.44
N VAL A 50 -6.88 50.22 -16.26
CA VAL A 50 -5.60 50.78 -15.80
C VAL A 50 -5.74 52.27 -15.49
N ASN A 51 -6.25 53.04 -16.46
CA ASN A 51 -6.22 54.51 -16.39
C ASN A 51 -7.25 55.08 -15.43
N SER A 52 -8.47 54.53 -15.43
CA SER A 52 -9.61 55.07 -14.67
C SER A 52 -9.84 54.34 -13.35
N CYS A 53 -9.53 53.04 -13.26
CA CYS A 53 -9.72 52.25 -12.03
C CYS A 53 -8.41 52.01 -11.24
N GLY A 54 -7.24 52.37 -11.79
CA GLY A 54 -5.95 52.25 -11.09
C GLY A 54 -5.42 50.82 -10.94
N LEU A 55 -5.82 49.89 -11.81
CA LEU A 55 -5.33 48.51 -11.79
C LEU A 55 -3.92 48.39 -12.38
N SER A 56 -3.15 47.41 -11.92
CA SER A 56 -1.92 47.00 -12.62
C SER A 56 -2.26 46.44 -14.00
N ALA A 57 -1.35 46.54 -14.98
CA ALA A 57 -1.58 46.00 -16.32
C ALA A 57 -1.92 44.49 -16.31
N ALA A 58 -1.32 43.72 -15.39
CA ALA A 58 -1.62 42.30 -15.23
C ALA A 58 -3.03 42.04 -14.68
N ASP A 59 -3.45 42.82 -13.68
CA ASP A 59 -4.78 42.72 -13.07
C ASP A 59 -5.88 43.20 -14.04
N ALA A 60 -5.63 44.30 -14.76
CA ALA A 60 -6.55 44.85 -15.75
C ALA A 60 -6.84 43.84 -16.88
N ASN A 61 -5.81 43.16 -17.38
CA ASN A 61 -5.96 42.09 -18.38
C ASN A 61 -6.71 40.86 -17.85
N SER A 62 -6.64 40.59 -16.54
CA SER A 62 -7.43 39.51 -15.90
C SER A 62 -8.89 39.92 -15.70
N ALA A 63 -9.11 41.19 -15.36
CA ALA A 63 -10.40 41.78 -15.07
C ALA A 63 -11.23 42.04 -16.34
N SER A 64 -10.61 42.50 -17.44
CA SER A 64 -11.27 42.74 -18.73
C SER A 64 -11.91 41.47 -19.31
N LYS A 65 -11.36 40.29 -18.99
CA LYS A 65 -11.97 39.01 -19.37
C LYS A 65 -13.30 38.71 -18.67
N LYS A 66 -13.63 39.44 -17.60
CA LYS A 66 -14.81 39.20 -16.74
C LYS A 66 -15.89 40.28 -16.88
N VAL A 67 -15.58 41.40 -17.54
CA VAL A 67 -16.51 42.53 -17.75
C VAL A 67 -16.25 43.13 -19.12
N HIS A 68 -17.33 43.46 -19.82
CA HIS A 68 -17.28 44.07 -21.15
C HIS A 68 -18.35 45.15 -21.23
N PHE A 69 -18.00 46.27 -21.84
CA PHE A 69 -18.88 47.42 -22.08
C PHE A 69 -18.32 48.24 -23.23
N ASP A 70 -19.23 48.76 -24.05
CA ASP A 70 -18.90 49.55 -25.24
C ASP A 70 -18.90 51.05 -24.95
N ASP A 71 -19.53 51.44 -23.83
CA ASP A 71 -19.67 52.81 -23.34
C ASP A 71 -19.15 52.93 -21.90
N ILE A 72 -18.42 54.01 -21.63
CA ILE A 72 -17.83 54.35 -20.34
C ILE A 72 -18.77 55.13 -19.43
N ASP A 73 -19.90 55.64 -19.92
CA ASP A 73 -20.81 56.46 -19.12
C ASP A 73 -21.30 55.73 -17.87
N LYS A 74 -21.68 54.46 -18.00
CA LYS A 74 -22.14 53.65 -16.88
C LYS A 74 -21.01 53.30 -15.89
N PRO A 75 -19.85 52.77 -16.33
CA PRO A 75 -18.66 52.65 -15.49
C PRO A 75 -18.26 53.94 -14.76
N ASN A 76 -18.22 55.08 -15.46
CA ASN A 76 -17.87 56.38 -14.90
C ASN A 76 -18.89 56.82 -13.85
N THR A 77 -20.18 56.60 -14.10
CA THR A 77 -21.23 56.90 -13.12
C THR A 77 -21.05 56.08 -11.84
N VAL A 78 -20.69 54.80 -11.95
CA VAL A 78 -20.39 53.95 -10.78
C VAL A 78 -19.12 54.40 -10.06
N LEU A 79 -18.05 54.75 -10.79
CA LEU A 79 -16.80 55.25 -10.19
C LEU A 79 -17.03 56.56 -9.45
N ASN A 80 -17.69 57.54 -10.08
CA ASN A 80 -18.04 58.82 -9.47
C ASN A 80 -18.91 58.63 -8.22
N PHE A 81 -19.85 57.67 -8.26
CA PHE A 81 -20.63 57.32 -7.08
C PHE A 81 -19.73 56.77 -5.95
N LEU A 82 -18.83 55.82 -6.24
CA LEU A 82 -17.91 55.26 -5.23
C LEU A 82 -17.01 56.34 -4.62
N GLU A 83 -16.46 57.25 -5.45
CA GLU A 83 -15.67 58.38 -4.98
C GLU A 83 -16.50 59.34 -4.11
N LYS A 84 -17.75 59.65 -4.51
CA LYS A 84 -18.67 60.49 -3.72
C LYS A 84 -19.05 59.84 -2.38
N GLN A 85 -19.14 58.51 -2.34
CA GLN A 85 -19.34 57.77 -1.08
C GLN A 85 -18.08 57.75 -0.21
N GLY A 86 -16.92 58.14 -0.72
CA GLY A 86 -15.67 58.30 0.03
C GLY A 86 -14.70 57.12 -0.10
N PHE A 87 -14.87 56.22 -1.07
CA PHE A 87 -13.88 55.17 -1.35
C PHE A 87 -12.59 55.79 -1.88
N SER A 88 -11.45 55.33 -1.37
CA SER A 88 -10.14 55.69 -1.89
C SER A 88 -9.87 55.01 -3.24
N LYS A 89 -8.97 55.60 -4.06
CA LYS A 89 -8.57 55.00 -5.35
C LYS A 89 -8.04 53.57 -5.21
N THR A 90 -7.35 53.26 -4.11
CA THR A 90 -6.84 51.90 -3.84
C THR A 90 -7.95 50.91 -3.51
N GLU A 91 -8.98 51.34 -2.78
CA GLU A 91 -10.16 50.51 -2.48
C GLU A 91 -11.03 50.27 -3.71
N ILE A 92 -11.19 51.27 -4.57
CA ILE A 92 -11.87 51.14 -5.86
C ILE A 92 -11.13 50.15 -6.76
N ALA A 93 -9.80 50.28 -6.85
CA ALA A 93 -8.97 49.35 -7.61
C ALA A 93 -9.14 47.90 -7.12
N GLU A 94 -9.15 47.70 -5.80
CA GLU A 94 -9.32 46.37 -5.18
C GLU A 94 -10.72 45.77 -5.43
N LEU A 95 -11.77 46.60 -5.35
CA LEU A 95 -13.15 46.23 -5.67
C LEU A 95 -13.27 45.78 -7.13
N VAL A 96 -12.78 46.59 -8.06
CA VAL A 96 -12.86 46.34 -9.50
C VAL A 96 -12.01 45.11 -9.86
N ARG A 97 -10.82 44.95 -9.28
CA ARG A 97 -9.97 43.76 -9.48
C ARG A 97 -10.68 42.47 -9.08
N LYS A 98 -11.37 42.46 -7.94
CA LYS A 98 -12.08 41.28 -7.43
C LYS A 98 -13.44 41.05 -8.10
N LYS A 99 -14.19 42.11 -8.41
CA LYS A 99 -15.51 42.06 -9.06
C LYS A 99 -15.64 43.10 -10.18
N PRO A 100 -15.07 42.84 -11.37
CA PRO A 100 -15.09 43.81 -12.49
C PRO A 100 -16.50 44.18 -12.96
N LYS A 101 -17.47 43.26 -12.87
CA LYS A 101 -18.88 43.50 -13.22
C LYS A 101 -19.57 44.57 -12.37
N LEU A 102 -18.96 45.01 -11.26
CA LEU A 102 -19.48 46.09 -10.43
C LEU A 102 -19.66 47.39 -11.23
N LEU A 103 -18.78 47.65 -12.21
CA LEU A 103 -18.82 48.84 -13.08
C LEU A 103 -20.13 48.95 -13.88
N LEU A 104 -20.88 47.86 -14.01
CA LEU A 104 -22.14 47.82 -14.75
C LEU A 104 -23.37 47.74 -13.83
N ALA A 105 -23.17 47.75 -12.51
CA ALA A 105 -24.26 47.66 -11.54
C ALA A 105 -25.03 48.98 -11.42
N ASN A 106 -26.33 48.90 -11.10
CA ASN A 106 -27.09 50.07 -10.71
C ASN A 106 -26.65 50.50 -9.30
N HIS A 107 -25.85 51.55 -9.19
CA HIS A 107 -25.21 51.96 -7.94
C HIS A 107 -26.22 52.38 -6.86
N GLU A 108 -27.33 53.05 -7.22
CA GLU A 108 -28.36 53.47 -6.26
C GLU A 108 -29.16 52.31 -5.68
N LYS A 109 -29.63 51.38 -6.53
CA LYS A 109 -30.42 50.23 -6.06
C LYS A 109 -29.57 49.09 -5.51
N PHE A 110 -28.30 49.03 -5.91
CA PHE A 110 -27.43 47.90 -5.59
C PHE A 110 -26.36 48.23 -4.56
N LEU A 111 -25.63 49.34 -4.65
CA LEU A 111 -24.50 49.60 -3.76
C LEU A 111 -24.91 50.33 -2.47
N LEU A 112 -25.72 51.38 -2.62
CA LEU A 112 -26.13 52.23 -1.51
C LEU A 112 -26.77 51.45 -0.33
N PRO A 113 -27.71 50.50 -0.54
CA PRO A 113 -28.31 49.76 0.57
C PRO A 113 -27.31 48.90 1.35
N LYS A 114 -26.20 48.46 0.72
CA LYS A 114 -25.16 47.70 1.43
C LYS A 114 -24.31 48.64 2.27
N ILE A 115 -23.94 49.80 1.74
CA ILE A 115 -23.19 50.81 2.51
C ILE A 115 -24.02 51.23 3.73
N GLU A 116 -25.31 51.53 3.54
CA GLU A 116 -26.23 51.88 4.63
C GLU A 116 -26.37 50.76 5.65
N PHE A 117 -26.44 49.49 5.23
CA PHE A 117 -26.44 48.35 6.15
C PHE A 117 -25.21 48.36 7.07
N PHE A 118 -24.00 48.57 6.53
CA PHE A 118 -22.79 48.59 7.35
C PHE A 118 -22.77 49.78 8.33
N LEU A 119 -23.19 50.97 7.87
CA LEU A 119 -23.20 52.18 8.69
C LEU A 119 -24.28 52.16 9.77
N GLN A 120 -25.53 51.94 9.36
CA GLN A 120 -26.70 52.15 10.22
C GLN A 120 -27.03 50.89 11.05
N LEU A 121 -27.06 49.71 10.42
CA LEU A 121 -27.48 48.48 11.11
C LEU A 121 -26.30 47.77 11.79
N ALA A 122 -25.17 47.65 11.09
CA ALA A 122 -23.98 46.98 11.63
C ALA A 122 -23.15 47.89 12.56
N GLY A 123 -23.37 49.22 12.52
CA GLY A 123 -22.72 50.18 13.40
C GLY A 123 -21.22 50.38 13.12
N PHE A 124 -20.81 50.32 11.86
CA PHE A 124 -19.43 50.60 11.45
C PHE A 124 -19.20 52.11 11.30
N THR A 125 -17.96 52.55 11.53
CA THR A 125 -17.53 53.87 11.05
C THR A 125 -17.52 53.87 9.52
N LYS A 126 -17.60 55.06 8.92
CA LYS A 126 -17.55 55.19 7.46
C LYS A 126 -16.30 54.55 6.87
N GLU A 127 -15.14 54.79 7.47
CA GLU A 127 -13.88 54.19 7.06
C GLU A 127 -13.88 52.65 7.17
N ASP A 128 -14.28 52.10 8.32
CA ASP A 128 -14.31 50.65 8.53
C ASP A 128 -15.24 49.95 7.53
N ALA A 129 -16.39 50.55 7.22
CA ALA A 129 -17.38 50.01 6.28
C ALA A 129 -16.81 49.90 4.86
N LEU A 130 -16.19 50.98 4.37
CA LEU A 130 -15.60 51.06 3.03
C LEU A 130 -14.43 50.08 2.90
N THR A 131 -13.52 50.07 3.89
CA THR A 131 -12.39 49.13 3.91
C THR A 131 -12.84 47.67 3.99
N THR A 132 -13.89 47.37 4.74
CA THR A 132 -14.43 46.00 4.82
C THR A 132 -15.05 45.55 3.50
N LEU A 133 -15.85 46.40 2.85
CA LEU A 133 -16.46 46.11 1.55
C LEU A 133 -15.41 45.94 0.44
N SER A 134 -14.35 46.74 0.47
CA SER A 134 -13.18 46.62 -0.41
C SER A 134 -12.44 45.29 -0.23
N LYS A 135 -12.15 44.91 1.02
CA LYS A 135 -11.47 43.64 1.33
C LYS A 135 -12.34 42.43 1.00
N HIS A 136 -13.66 42.53 1.18
CA HIS A 136 -14.62 41.44 1.03
C HIS A 136 -15.79 41.76 0.07
N PRO A 137 -15.55 41.90 -1.25
CA PRO A 137 -16.56 42.35 -2.22
C PRO A 137 -17.68 41.34 -2.49
N HIS A 138 -17.65 40.17 -1.88
CA HIS A 138 -18.71 39.17 -2.01
C HIS A 138 -19.99 39.61 -1.28
N PHE A 139 -19.89 40.42 -0.23
CA PHE A 139 -21.06 41.01 0.45
C PHE A 139 -21.91 41.87 -0.49
N LEU A 140 -21.29 42.52 -1.48
CA LEU A 140 -22.03 43.32 -2.46
C LEU A 140 -23.00 42.46 -3.29
N ALA A 141 -22.71 41.16 -3.47
CA ALA A 141 -23.62 40.24 -4.16
C ALA A 141 -24.70 39.63 -3.26
N CYS A 142 -24.67 39.91 -1.95
CA CYS A 142 -25.68 39.39 -1.02
C CYS A 142 -26.86 40.36 -0.89
N SER A 143 -28.06 39.80 -0.73
CA SER A 143 -29.24 40.60 -0.40
C SER A 143 -29.12 41.13 1.03
N VAL A 144 -29.31 42.44 1.22
CA VAL A 144 -29.34 43.03 2.57
C VAL A 144 -30.49 42.45 3.37
N LYS A 145 -31.70 42.48 2.80
CA LYS A 145 -32.94 42.06 3.47
C LYS A 145 -32.98 40.57 3.81
N HIS A 146 -32.52 39.71 2.90
CA HIS A 146 -32.68 38.26 3.06
C HIS A 146 -31.44 37.53 3.55
N ARG A 147 -30.25 38.16 3.54
CA ARG A 147 -29.00 37.52 3.97
C ARG A 147 -28.20 38.34 4.96
N LEU A 148 -27.71 39.51 4.56
CA LEU A 148 -26.76 40.27 5.39
C LEU A 148 -27.37 40.68 6.73
N ALA A 149 -28.55 41.31 6.72
CA ALA A 149 -29.21 41.78 7.93
C ALA A 149 -29.67 40.64 8.84
N PRO A 150 -30.36 39.59 8.35
CA PRO A 150 -30.77 38.50 9.25
C PRO A 150 -29.59 37.71 9.83
N VAL A 151 -28.54 37.42 9.05
CA VAL A 151 -27.33 36.72 9.57
C VAL A 151 -26.62 37.61 10.60
N PHE A 152 -26.51 38.91 10.34
CA PHE A 152 -25.87 39.84 11.29
C PHE A 152 -26.66 39.96 12.59
N ASN A 153 -27.98 40.13 12.51
CA ASN A 153 -28.84 40.23 13.70
C ASN A 153 -28.79 38.94 14.52
N TYR A 154 -28.90 37.77 13.87
CA TYR A 154 -28.77 36.50 14.56
C TYR A 154 -27.38 36.33 15.21
N ALA A 155 -26.29 36.65 14.49
CA ALA A 155 -24.96 36.61 15.07
C ALA A 155 -24.79 37.60 16.24
N LYS A 156 -25.38 38.80 16.13
CA LYS A 156 -25.40 39.79 17.21
C LYS A 156 -26.11 39.25 18.45
N ASP A 157 -27.22 38.54 18.28
CA ASP A 157 -27.96 37.93 19.39
C ASP A 157 -27.20 36.76 20.03
N VAL A 158 -26.49 35.97 19.22
CA VAL A 158 -25.78 34.77 19.70
C VAL A 158 -24.41 35.11 20.31
N ILE A 159 -23.57 35.90 19.63
CA ILE A 159 -22.16 36.16 20.02
C ILE A 159 -21.88 37.62 20.41
N GLY A 160 -22.89 38.48 20.39
CA GLY A 160 -22.77 39.91 20.72
C GLY A 160 -22.33 40.80 19.55
N THR A 161 -22.70 42.09 19.63
CA THR A 161 -22.49 43.08 18.55
C THR A 161 -21.04 43.19 18.08
N VAL A 162 -20.08 43.30 19.02
CA VAL A 162 -18.66 43.50 18.68
C VAL A 162 -18.12 42.31 17.87
N LYS A 163 -18.49 41.08 18.24
CA LYS A 163 -18.04 39.87 17.53
C LYS A 163 -18.78 39.68 16.20
N ALA A 164 -20.06 40.04 16.12
CA ALA A 164 -20.80 40.05 14.86
C ALA A 164 -20.19 41.05 13.85
N GLN A 165 -19.76 42.22 14.30
CA GLN A 165 -19.00 43.16 13.48
C GLN A 165 -17.65 42.56 13.05
N ALA A 166 -16.94 41.86 13.94
CA ALA A 166 -15.71 41.17 13.60
C ALA A 166 -15.92 40.09 12.51
N LEU A 167 -17.05 39.36 12.51
CA LEU A 167 -17.37 38.41 11.43
C LEU A 167 -17.47 39.08 10.05
N LEU A 168 -18.06 40.27 10.00
CA LEU A 168 -18.12 41.08 8.77
C LEU A 168 -16.72 41.54 8.35
N ARG A 169 -15.89 42.03 9.29
CA ARG A 169 -14.49 42.42 9.03
C ARG A 169 -13.63 41.27 8.53
N HIS A 170 -13.92 40.04 8.97
CA HIS A 170 -13.22 38.83 8.54
C HIS A 170 -13.74 38.26 7.20
N GLY A 171 -14.84 38.79 6.66
CA GLY A 171 -15.44 38.25 5.45
C GLY A 171 -16.04 36.86 5.65
N SER A 172 -16.63 36.59 6.82
CA SER A 172 -17.10 35.26 7.18
C SER A 172 -18.05 34.69 6.12
N TRP A 173 -17.83 33.43 5.78
CA TRP A 173 -18.62 32.73 4.78
C TRP A 173 -20.09 32.51 5.22
N ALA A 174 -20.40 32.63 6.51
CA ALA A 174 -21.76 32.47 7.05
C ALA A 174 -22.79 33.41 6.38
N PHE A 175 -22.34 34.59 5.93
CA PHE A 175 -23.20 35.57 5.23
C PHE A 175 -23.59 35.17 3.80
N ASN A 176 -22.96 34.14 3.23
CA ASN A 176 -23.34 33.61 1.91
C ASN A 176 -24.47 32.58 1.99
N ILE A 177 -24.84 32.15 3.19
CA ILE A 177 -25.81 31.09 3.46
C ILE A 177 -27.18 31.72 3.70
N ASP A 178 -28.25 30.98 3.37
CA ASP A 178 -29.58 31.36 3.84
C ASP A 178 -29.68 31.15 5.36
N PRO A 179 -29.97 32.21 6.13
CA PRO A 179 -30.02 32.16 7.58
C PRO A 179 -31.09 31.19 8.09
N ASN A 180 -32.26 31.18 7.48
CA ASN A 180 -33.42 30.43 7.97
C ASN A 180 -33.38 28.96 7.54
N ASP A 181 -32.88 28.67 6.34
CA ASP A 181 -32.80 27.31 5.82
C ASP A 181 -31.70 26.49 6.50
N ARG A 182 -30.53 27.10 6.79
CA ARG A 182 -29.35 26.32 7.20
C ARG A 182 -28.60 26.86 8.41
N LEU A 183 -28.27 28.16 8.43
CA LEU A 183 -27.41 28.68 9.50
C LEU A 183 -28.08 28.57 10.88
N ILE A 184 -29.29 29.12 11.03
CA ILE A 184 -30.02 29.16 12.30
C ILE A 184 -30.34 27.74 12.79
N PRO A 185 -30.95 26.84 11.98
CA PRO A 185 -31.26 25.49 12.45
C PRO A 185 -30.02 24.70 12.92
N ASN A 186 -28.88 24.90 12.26
CA ASN A 186 -27.63 24.21 12.60
C ASN A 186 -26.97 24.79 13.85
N VAL A 187 -26.96 26.12 14.00
CA VAL A 187 -26.41 26.78 15.20
C VAL A 187 -27.29 26.49 16.43
N GLU A 188 -28.62 26.57 16.31
CA GLU A 188 -29.53 26.23 17.40
C GLU A 188 -29.39 24.77 17.81
N TYR A 189 -29.19 23.84 16.87
CA TYR A 189 -28.92 22.45 17.22
C TYR A 189 -27.64 22.29 18.06
N LEU A 190 -26.57 23.02 17.73
CA LEU A 190 -25.36 23.00 18.57
C LEU A 190 -25.63 23.58 19.97
N ARG A 191 -26.46 24.63 20.07
CA ARG A 191 -26.87 25.23 21.36
C ARG A 191 -27.71 24.27 22.20
N GLU A 192 -28.68 23.58 21.59
CA GLU A 192 -29.51 22.53 22.21
C GLU A 192 -28.63 21.41 22.80
N LEU A 193 -27.55 21.05 22.11
CA LEU A 193 -26.57 20.06 22.58
C LEU A 193 -25.60 20.58 23.66
N GLY A 194 -25.75 21.83 24.11
CA GLY A 194 -24.92 22.45 25.13
C GLY A 194 -23.50 22.81 24.64
N VAL A 195 -23.31 23.00 23.33
CA VAL A 195 -22.02 23.46 22.79
C VAL A 195 -21.76 24.89 23.26
N PRO A 196 -20.61 25.17 23.92
CA PRO A 196 -20.26 26.49 24.42
C PRO A 196 -20.19 27.55 23.32
N ILE A 197 -20.54 28.79 23.69
CA ILE A 197 -20.61 29.90 22.75
C ILE A 197 -19.27 30.18 22.06
N ASN A 198 -18.14 30.02 22.75
CA ASN A 198 -16.81 30.20 22.16
C ASN A 198 -16.48 29.14 21.08
N CYS A 199 -17.09 27.96 21.13
CA CYS A 199 -16.98 26.97 20.06
C CYS A 199 -17.84 27.36 18.85
N ILE A 200 -19.06 27.86 19.09
CA ILE A 200 -19.91 28.40 18.02
C ILE A 200 -19.25 29.62 17.35
N GLU A 201 -18.64 30.50 18.13
CA GLU A 201 -17.82 31.61 17.63
C GLU A 201 -16.70 31.09 16.72
N LEU A 202 -15.88 30.13 17.20
CA LEU A 202 -14.83 29.51 16.41
C LEU A 202 -15.38 28.96 15.07
N ALA A 203 -16.53 28.31 15.11
CA ALA A 203 -17.18 27.76 13.93
C ALA A 203 -17.58 28.86 12.93
N LEU A 204 -18.17 29.97 13.40
CA LEU A 204 -18.59 31.09 12.57
C LEU A 204 -17.40 31.82 11.92
N PHE A 205 -16.26 31.92 12.61
CA PHE A 205 -15.06 32.58 12.09
C PHE A 205 -14.24 31.72 11.13
N HIS A 206 -14.09 30.42 11.42
CA HIS A 206 -13.10 29.58 10.73
C HIS A 206 -13.70 28.39 9.98
N CYS A 207 -14.89 27.92 10.37
CA CYS A 207 -15.52 26.72 9.83
C CYS A 207 -16.92 27.04 9.26
N GLY A 208 -17.15 28.27 8.76
CA GLY A 208 -18.49 28.71 8.36
C GLY A 208 -19.15 27.84 7.29
N ASN A 209 -18.36 27.09 6.53
CA ASN A 209 -18.84 26.09 5.56
C ASN A 209 -19.66 24.95 6.19
N ILE A 210 -19.42 24.58 7.45
CA ILE A 210 -20.18 23.50 8.10
C ILE A 210 -21.68 23.83 8.16
N PHE A 211 -22.01 25.11 8.26
CA PHE A 211 -23.40 25.57 8.36
C PHE A 211 -24.14 25.63 7.02
N SER A 212 -23.48 25.32 5.90
CA SER A 212 -24.17 25.15 4.61
C SER A 212 -24.73 23.76 4.36
N GLN A 213 -24.44 22.82 5.25
CA GLN A 213 -25.05 21.50 5.22
C GLN A 213 -26.57 21.62 5.42
N GLU A 214 -27.32 20.75 4.75
CA GLU A 214 -28.75 20.58 5.07
C GLU A 214 -28.89 20.17 6.54
N PRO A 215 -29.87 20.71 7.29
CA PRO A 215 -29.95 20.49 8.73
C PRO A 215 -29.96 19.02 9.17
N ILE A 216 -30.62 18.15 8.39
CA ILE A 216 -30.65 16.70 8.69
C ILE A 216 -29.24 16.10 8.60
N LYS A 217 -28.50 16.36 7.52
CA LYS A 217 -27.13 15.87 7.32
C LYS A 217 -26.17 16.46 8.35
N PHE A 218 -26.33 17.73 8.69
CA PHE A 218 -25.54 18.37 9.74
C PHE A 218 -25.73 17.65 11.08
N ARG A 219 -26.99 17.36 11.48
CA ARG A 219 -27.31 16.60 12.69
C ARG A 219 -26.68 15.21 12.69
N GLU A 220 -26.74 14.49 11.57
CA GLU A 220 -26.10 13.18 11.41
C GLU A 220 -24.59 13.23 11.66
N VAL A 221 -23.90 14.23 11.08
CA VAL A 221 -22.45 14.43 11.29
C VAL A 221 -22.14 14.77 12.75
N VAL A 222 -22.94 15.64 13.37
CA VAL A 222 -22.77 16.01 14.78
C VAL A 222 -22.95 14.80 15.71
N GLU A 223 -23.96 13.96 15.47
CA GLU A 223 -24.14 12.72 16.23
C GLU A 223 -23.04 11.69 15.97
N GLU A 224 -22.55 11.58 14.74
CA GLU A 224 -21.40 10.73 14.42
C GLU A 224 -20.16 11.17 15.23
N VAL A 225 -19.86 12.47 15.26
CA VAL A 225 -18.72 13.02 16.01
C VAL A 225 -18.89 12.80 17.52
N LYS A 226 -20.11 12.90 18.06
CA LYS A 226 -20.42 12.55 19.45
C LYS A 226 -20.15 11.07 19.73
N GLN A 227 -20.60 10.18 18.85
CA GLN A 227 -20.35 8.73 18.96
C GLN A 227 -18.86 8.38 18.87
N MET A 228 -18.06 9.19 18.16
CA MET A 228 -16.60 9.06 18.14
C MET A 228 -15.92 9.49 19.46
N GLY A 229 -16.69 10.02 20.42
CA GLY A 229 -16.23 10.33 21.77
C GLY A 229 -15.48 11.66 21.88
N ILE A 230 -15.84 12.65 21.05
CA ILE A 230 -15.34 14.03 21.18
C ILE A 230 -16.35 14.83 22.00
N ASP A 231 -15.85 15.46 23.06
CA ASP A 231 -16.62 16.25 24.00
C ASP A 231 -17.17 17.53 23.31
N PRO A 232 -18.51 17.71 23.24
CA PRO A 232 -19.15 18.89 22.67
C PRO A 232 -18.71 20.22 23.29
N THR A 233 -18.16 20.20 24.52
CA THR A 233 -17.70 21.42 25.18
C THR A 233 -16.30 21.86 24.76
N LYS A 234 -15.64 21.13 23.85
CA LYS A 234 -14.27 21.43 23.41
C LYS A 234 -14.26 21.96 21.99
N THR A 235 -13.33 22.87 21.69
CA THR A 235 -13.12 23.40 20.33
C THR A 235 -12.82 22.31 19.30
N MET A 236 -12.22 21.19 19.73
CA MET A 236 -11.99 20.01 18.88
C MET A 236 -13.29 19.41 18.32
N PHE A 237 -14.43 19.62 18.98
CA PHE A 237 -15.73 19.18 18.48
C PHE A 237 -16.09 19.83 17.16
N ILE A 238 -15.91 21.15 17.06
CA ILE A 238 -16.18 21.91 15.82
C ILE A 238 -15.21 21.51 14.71
N MET A 239 -13.93 21.35 15.04
CA MET A 239 -12.92 20.88 14.09
C MET A 239 -13.22 19.46 13.57
N ALA A 240 -13.80 18.60 14.42
CA ALA A 240 -14.21 17.26 14.05
C ALA A 240 -15.45 17.25 13.15
N ILE A 241 -16.44 18.10 13.46
CA ILE A 241 -17.59 18.32 12.58
C ILE A 241 -17.10 18.79 11.22
N GLU A 242 -16.19 19.77 11.16
CA GLU A 242 -15.62 20.25 9.89
C GLU A 242 -14.93 19.12 9.11
N ALA A 243 -14.09 18.32 9.77
CA ALA A 243 -13.39 17.21 9.12
C ALA A 243 -14.32 16.10 8.61
N ARG A 244 -15.53 16.01 9.17
CA ARG A 244 -16.59 15.07 8.74
C ARG A 244 -17.67 15.72 7.88
N SER A 245 -17.58 17.03 7.62
CA SER A 245 -18.60 17.80 6.88
C SER A 245 -18.19 18.04 5.43
N GLY A 246 -18.94 17.44 4.50
CA GLY A 246 -18.86 17.74 3.07
C GLY A 246 -18.09 16.70 2.26
N LYS A 247 -18.36 16.67 0.95
CA LYS A 247 -17.85 15.59 0.09
C LYS A 247 -16.33 15.57 0.00
N SER A 248 -15.69 16.73 -0.14
CA SER A 248 -14.24 16.84 -0.30
C SER A 248 -13.45 16.44 0.95
N THR A 249 -13.93 16.83 2.13
CA THR A 249 -13.31 16.49 3.43
C THR A 249 -13.49 15.01 3.74
N LEU A 250 -14.64 14.42 3.43
CA LEU A 250 -14.88 12.96 3.54
C LEU A 250 -13.97 12.15 2.62
N GLU A 251 -13.75 12.59 1.38
CA GLU A 251 -12.79 11.92 0.48
C GLU A 251 -11.34 12.01 1.00
N LEU A 252 -10.94 13.14 1.60
CA LEU A 252 -9.62 13.29 2.23
C LEU A 252 -9.50 12.43 3.48
N TRP A 253 -10.57 12.35 4.28
CA TRP A 253 -10.67 11.50 5.45
C TRP A 253 -10.37 10.03 5.11
N ASP A 254 -11.07 9.49 4.11
CA ASP A 254 -10.91 8.10 3.71
C ASP A 254 -9.50 7.81 3.19
N LYS A 255 -8.93 8.75 2.40
CA LYS A 255 -7.53 8.66 1.95
C LYS A 255 -6.56 8.66 3.13
N CYS A 256 -6.71 9.58 4.07
CA CYS A 256 -5.87 9.64 5.27
C CYS A 256 -5.97 8.34 6.08
N TYR A 257 -7.19 7.84 6.30
CA TYR A 257 -7.44 6.60 7.02
C TYR A 257 -6.69 5.42 6.37
N GLN A 258 -6.78 5.28 5.05
CA GLN A 258 -6.10 4.22 4.31
C GLN A 258 -4.58 4.35 4.41
N VAL A 259 -4.04 5.57 4.29
CA VAL A 259 -2.60 5.82 4.38
C VAL A 259 -2.07 5.51 5.78
N TYR A 260 -2.73 6.01 6.84
CA TYR A 260 -2.35 5.68 8.22
C TYR A 260 -2.41 4.17 8.48
N SER A 261 -3.44 3.49 7.96
CA SER A 261 -3.56 2.03 8.06
C SER A 261 -2.41 1.29 7.35
N LYS A 262 -1.99 1.75 6.16
CA LYS A 262 -0.81 1.20 5.44
C LYS A 262 0.48 1.37 6.23
N TRP A 263 0.61 2.46 6.99
CA TRP A 263 1.74 2.74 7.87
C TRP A 263 1.67 2.05 9.24
N GLY A 264 0.67 1.19 9.45
CA GLY A 264 0.57 0.32 10.62
C GLY A 264 -0.17 0.93 11.81
N TRP A 265 -0.86 2.07 11.63
CA TRP A 265 -1.78 2.58 12.66
C TRP A 265 -3.01 1.69 12.72
N SER A 266 -3.40 1.28 13.93
CA SER A 266 -4.66 0.58 14.13
C SER A 266 -5.84 1.55 13.99
N LYS A 267 -7.05 0.99 13.86
CA LYS A 267 -8.28 1.79 13.91
C LYS A 267 -8.30 2.69 15.17
N ASP A 268 -7.97 2.13 16.32
CA ASP A 268 -7.97 2.87 17.59
C ASP A 268 -6.92 4.00 17.61
N ASP A 269 -5.76 3.79 16.99
CA ASP A 269 -4.72 4.82 16.86
C ASP A 269 -5.19 6.00 16.01
N ILE A 270 -5.87 5.72 14.90
CA ILE A 270 -6.43 6.73 14.00
C ILE A 270 -7.53 7.52 14.72
N TYR A 271 -8.48 6.86 15.38
CA TYR A 271 -9.53 7.56 16.13
C TYR A 271 -8.98 8.30 17.37
N MET A 272 -7.89 7.83 17.99
CA MET A 272 -7.20 8.58 19.03
C MET A 272 -6.53 9.84 18.46
N ALA A 273 -5.83 9.73 17.33
CA ALA A 273 -5.23 10.86 16.64
C ALA A 273 -6.31 11.88 16.24
N PHE A 274 -7.42 11.42 15.67
CA PHE A 274 -8.56 12.26 15.32
C PHE A 274 -9.14 13.01 16.53
N ARG A 275 -9.42 12.32 17.64
CA ARG A 275 -9.93 12.95 18.87
C ARG A 275 -8.98 14.01 19.44
N LYS A 276 -7.67 13.83 19.27
CA LYS A 276 -6.66 14.79 19.70
C LYS A 276 -6.54 15.98 18.75
N HIS A 277 -6.62 15.74 17.44
CA HIS A 277 -6.56 16.79 16.45
C HIS A 277 -7.22 16.40 15.11
N PRO A 278 -8.49 16.77 14.91
CA PRO A 278 -9.29 16.32 13.76
C PRO A 278 -8.71 16.60 12.37
N HIS A 279 -8.08 17.77 12.18
CA HIS A 279 -7.48 18.17 10.90
C HIS A 279 -6.32 17.28 10.45
N CYS A 280 -5.79 16.38 11.30
CA CYS A 280 -4.80 15.39 10.83
C CYS A 280 -5.37 14.42 9.79
N MET A 281 -6.70 14.37 9.65
CA MET A 281 -7.42 13.58 8.66
C MET A 281 -7.79 14.37 7.40
N LEU A 282 -7.32 15.63 7.28
CA LEU A 282 -7.51 16.49 6.12
C LEU A 282 -6.18 16.80 5.40
N LEU A 283 -5.18 15.93 5.55
CA LEU A 283 -3.87 16.07 4.93
C LEU A 283 -3.80 15.31 3.60
N SER A 284 -2.82 15.66 2.76
CA SER A 284 -2.57 14.89 1.53
C SER A 284 -1.81 13.59 1.83
N GLU A 285 -2.06 12.54 1.05
CA GLU A 285 -1.34 11.25 1.13
C GLU A 285 0.18 11.45 1.02
N LYS A 286 0.62 12.35 0.13
CA LYS A 286 2.02 12.72 -0.05
C LYS A 286 2.61 13.26 1.26
N LYS A 287 1.93 14.24 1.87
CA LYS A 287 2.37 14.88 3.11
C LYS A 287 2.52 13.86 4.25
N ILE A 288 1.53 12.99 4.42
CA ILE A 288 1.52 11.94 5.44
C ILE A 288 2.67 10.96 5.19
N SER A 289 2.78 10.43 3.96
CA SER A 289 3.74 9.38 3.62
C SER A 289 5.19 9.86 3.75
N GLU A 290 5.51 11.06 3.26
CA GLU A 290 6.87 11.62 3.38
C GLU A 290 7.25 11.86 4.85
N THR A 291 6.29 12.31 5.66
CA THR A 291 6.54 12.58 7.09
C THR A 291 6.68 11.28 7.88
N LEU A 292 5.83 10.28 7.64
CA LEU A 292 5.92 8.98 8.31
C LEU A 292 7.14 8.18 7.85
N ASP A 293 7.56 8.28 6.59
CA ASP A 293 8.81 7.68 6.14
C ASP A 293 10.01 8.25 6.90
N PHE A 294 10.08 9.58 7.05
CA PHE A 294 11.12 10.22 7.85
C PHE A 294 11.07 9.81 9.33
N LEU A 295 9.90 9.87 9.97
CA LEU A 295 9.82 9.58 11.41
C LEU A 295 9.99 8.08 11.73
N VAL A 296 9.32 7.21 10.97
CA VAL A 296 9.30 5.76 11.24
C VAL A 296 10.52 5.07 10.65
N ASN A 297 10.77 5.23 9.36
CA ASN A 297 11.84 4.49 8.69
C ASN A 297 13.21 5.13 8.92
N MET A 298 13.31 6.46 8.87
CA MET A 298 14.60 7.13 9.00
C MET A 298 15.03 7.36 10.45
N LEU A 299 14.13 7.82 11.32
CA LEU A 299 14.42 8.04 12.75
C LEU A 299 14.11 6.83 13.65
N GLY A 300 13.53 5.76 13.09
CA GLY A 300 13.23 4.53 13.83
C GLY A 300 12.13 4.69 14.87
N ARG A 301 11.21 5.66 14.71
CA ARG A 301 10.11 5.87 15.65
C ARG A 301 9.01 4.84 15.44
N ASP A 302 8.39 4.42 16.54
CA ASP A 302 7.23 3.53 16.46
C ASP A 302 6.03 4.28 15.84
N PRO A 303 5.34 3.72 14.82
CA PRO A 303 4.20 4.39 14.19
C PRO A 303 3.10 4.79 15.18
N CYS A 304 2.81 3.98 16.19
CA CYS A 304 1.76 4.27 17.18
C CYS A 304 2.16 5.46 18.06
N SER A 305 3.46 5.63 18.36
CA SER A 305 3.96 6.79 19.12
C SER A 305 3.73 8.12 18.37
N VAL A 306 3.75 8.11 17.04
CA VAL A 306 3.42 9.29 16.22
C VAL A 306 1.92 9.60 16.29
N ALA A 307 1.06 8.56 16.30
CA ALA A 307 -0.39 8.72 16.43
C ALA A 307 -0.82 9.40 17.74
N HIS A 308 -0.02 9.26 18.81
CA HIS A 308 -0.28 9.96 20.06
C HIS A 308 -0.17 11.48 19.95
N PHE A 309 0.50 12.00 18.92
CA PHE A 309 0.79 13.42 18.73
C PHE A 309 0.57 13.83 17.27
N PRO A 310 -0.70 13.83 16.81
CA PRO A 310 -1.06 14.05 15.40
C PRO A 310 -0.58 15.40 14.84
N THR A 311 -0.42 16.41 15.69
CA THR A 311 0.10 17.74 15.34
C THR A 311 1.48 17.70 14.69
N ILE A 312 2.31 16.68 14.99
CA ILE A 312 3.65 16.54 14.41
C ILE A 312 3.58 16.42 12.88
N ILE A 313 2.61 15.67 12.36
CA ILE A 313 2.48 15.40 10.92
C ILE A 313 2.08 16.68 10.16
N MET A 314 1.48 17.64 10.86
CA MET A 314 1.03 18.91 10.28
C MET A 314 2.17 19.93 10.12
N TYR A 315 3.29 19.79 10.84
CA TYR A 315 4.42 20.68 10.66
C TYR A 315 5.10 20.50 9.31
N ASN A 316 5.72 21.56 8.79
CA ASN A 316 6.47 21.50 7.54
C ASN A 316 7.67 20.52 7.67
N LEU A 317 7.77 19.57 6.76
CA LEU A 317 8.76 18.48 6.83
C LEU A 317 10.18 19.03 6.65
N GLU A 318 10.40 19.81 5.59
CA GLU A 318 11.71 20.34 5.21
C GLU A 318 12.17 21.49 6.11
N LYS A 319 11.25 22.40 6.47
CA LYS A 319 11.60 23.61 7.22
C LYS A 319 11.63 23.42 8.72
N ARG A 320 10.92 22.43 9.27
CA ARG A 320 10.76 22.26 10.72
C ARG A 320 11.12 20.87 11.24
N ILE A 321 10.58 19.81 10.65
CA ILE A 321 10.75 18.45 11.18
C ILE A 321 12.20 17.97 10.99
N ILE A 322 12.69 17.98 9.74
CA ILE A 322 14.02 17.47 9.40
C ILE A 322 15.13 18.25 10.13
N PRO A 323 15.18 19.59 10.10
CA PRO A 323 16.27 20.33 10.72
C PRO A 323 16.34 20.10 12.23
N ARG A 324 15.19 20.15 12.92
CA ARG A 324 15.13 20.01 14.38
C ARG A 324 15.45 18.60 14.84
N CYS A 325 14.94 17.58 14.14
CA CYS A 325 15.28 16.20 14.46
C CYS A 325 16.76 15.90 14.20
N SER A 326 17.34 16.47 13.15
CA SER A 326 18.77 16.28 12.81
C SER A 326 19.68 16.86 13.88
N VAL A 327 19.38 18.07 14.37
CA VAL A 327 20.12 18.71 15.47
C VAL A 327 20.08 17.85 16.73
N VAL A 328 18.89 17.44 17.19
CA VAL A 328 18.75 16.68 18.44
C VAL A 328 19.33 15.28 18.31
N HIS A 329 19.20 14.65 17.14
CA HIS A 329 19.83 13.36 16.86
C HIS A 329 21.36 13.45 16.93
N LEU A 330 21.98 14.49 16.35
CA LEU A 330 23.43 14.70 16.46
C LEU A 330 23.88 14.92 17.90
N LEU A 331 23.16 15.75 18.66
CA LEU A 331 23.46 15.98 20.07
C LEU A 331 23.37 14.69 20.88
N SER A 332 22.37 13.85 20.59
CA SER A 332 22.19 12.54 21.22
C SER A 332 23.35 11.60 20.89
N LEU A 333 23.83 11.59 19.65
CA LEU A 333 25.01 10.81 19.25
C LEU A 333 26.28 11.27 19.95
N LYS A 334 26.41 12.57 20.22
CA LYS A 334 27.51 13.15 21.00
C LYS A 334 27.33 13.01 22.52
N GLY A 335 26.25 12.39 22.98
CA GLY A 335 25.96 12.19 24.40
C GLY A 335 25.57 13.48 25.16
N LEU A 336 25.24 14.55 24.45
CA LEU A 336 24.92 15.87 25.04
C LEU A 336 23.44 15.99 25.44
N VAL A 337 22.58 15.11 24.90
CA VAL A 337 21.16 15.00 25.28
C VAL A 337 20.77 13.53 25.41
N LYS A 338 19.67 13.27 26.14
CA LYS A 338 19.13 11.91 26.33
C LYS A 338 18.90 11.23 24.97
N LYS A 339 19.28 9.94 24.88
CA LYS A 339 19.09 9.13 23.67
C LYS A 339 17.62 8.97 23.27
N ASP A 340 16.74 8.95 24.26
CA ASP A 340 15.30 8.79 24.04
C ASP A 340 14.55 10.11 24.26
N TRP A 341 14.75 11.04 23.33
CA TRP A 341 14.11 12.35 23.35
C TRP A 341 12.71 12.29 22.73
N SER A 342 11.78 13.05 23.28
CA SER A 342 10.38 13.11 22.82
C SER A 342 10.23 14.00 21.59
N LEU A 343 9.55 13.51 20.54
CA LEU A 343 9.26 14.29 19.34
C LEU A 343 8.48 15.58 19.64
N THR A 344 7.54 15.57 20.59
CA THR A 344 6.78 16.77 20.95
C THR A 344 7.65 17.83 21.57
N SER A 345 8.55 17.44 22.48
CA SER A 345 9.48 18.38 23.13
C SER A 345 10.41 19.09 22.15
N VAL A 346 10.69 18.46 21.00
CA VAL A 346 11.60 18.97 19.96
C VAL A 346 10.85 19.78 18.90
N LEU A 347 9.69 19.30 18.46
CA LEU A 347 8.97 19.87 17.31
C LEU A 347 7.94 20.94 17.70
N ALA A 348 7.32 20.83 18.86
CA ALA A 348 6.27 21.75 19.30
C ALA A 348 6.77 23.16 19.67
N PRO A 349 7.93 23.36 20.34
CA PRO A 349 8.34 24.68 20.79
C PRO A 349 8.46 25.72 19.68
N ALA A 350 8.23 26.99 20.01
CA ALA A 350 8.54 28.11 19.14
C ALA A 350 10.03 28.10 18.74
N GLU A 351 10.34 28.69 17.57
CA GLU A 351 11.69 28.67 17.01
C GLU A 351 12.74 29.23 17.98
N ARG A 352 12.46 30.37 18.60
CA ARG A 352 13.35 30.97 19.62
C ARG A 352 13.69 29.99 20.74
N VAL A 353 12.69 29.31 21.30
CA VAL A 353 12.87 28.35 22.39
C VAL A 353 13.67 27.12 21.93
N PHE A 354 13.45 26.64 20.70
CA PHE A 354 14.22 25.54 20.14
C PHE A 354 15.71 25.93 19.95
N MET A 355 15.96 27.13 19.41
CA MET A 355 17.29 27.66 19.18
C MET A 355 18.06 27.84 20.49
N GLU A 356 17.41 28.37 21.52
CA GLU A 356 17.97 28.51 22.86
C GLU A 356 18.32 27.15 23.49
N ARG A 357 17.41 26.16 23.40
CA ARG A 357 17.58 24.86 24.07
C ARG A 357 18.58 23.92 23.40
N TYR A 358 18.63 23.91 22.06
CA TYR A 358 19.35 22.87 21.31
C TYR A 358 20.42 23.40 20.36
N VAL A 359 20.37 24.65 19.94
CA VAL A 359 21.36 25.19 18.98
C VAL A 359 22.38 26.02 19.73
N THR A 360 22.00 27.22 20.17
CA THR A 360 22.89 28.20 20.84
C THR A 360 23.60 27.62 22.06
N LYS A 361 22.88 26.86 22.91
CA LYS A 361 23.44 26.19 24.09
C LYS A 361 24.64 25.28 23.77
N TYR A 362 24.62 24.60 22.63
CA TYR A 362 25.64 23.63 22.25
C TYR A 362 26.55 24.12 21.12
N THR A 363 26.38 25.35 20.62
CA THR A 363 27.21 25.89 19.52
C THR A 363 28.70 25.85 19.82
N LYS A 364 29.12 26.13 21.06
CA LYS A 364 30.54 26.06 21.45
C LYS A 364 31.10 24.62 21.40
N GLN A 365 30.27 23.62 21.72
CA GLN A 365 30.65 22.20 21.77
C GLN A 365 30.51 21.50 20.40
N VAL A 366 29.58 22.00 19.57
CA VAL A 366 29.29 21.49 18.24
C VAL A 366 29.16 22.68 17.28
N PRO A 367 30.29 23.25 16.80
CA PRO A 367 30.26 24.44 15.94
C PRO A 367 29.44 24.27 14.65
N GLN A 368 29.34 23.04 14.14
CA GLN A 368 28.58 22.70 12.93
C GLN A 368 27.06 22.61 13.13
N ILE A 369 26.55 22.77 14.37
CA ILE A 369 25.13 22.58 14.69
C ILE A 369 24.22 23.59 13.98
N TYR A 370 24.73 24.81 13.75
CA TYR A 370 24.00 25.87 13.06
C TYR A 370 23.87 25.55 11.57
N ASP A 371 24.93 25.04 10.93
CA ASP A 371 24.90 24.64 9.52
C ASP A 371 23.93 23.46 9.28
N ILE A 372 23.82 22.55 10.24
CA ILE A 372 22.85 21.44 10.20
C ILE A 372 21.42 21.95 10.36
N TYR A 373 21.18 22.90 11.27
CA TYR A 373 19.87 23.53 11.42
C TYR A 373 19.45 24.30 10.14
N GLN A 374 20.39 24.93 9.45
CA GLN A 374 20.16 25.62 8.17
C GLN A 374 20.08 24.66 6.96
N GLY A 375 20.24 23.35 7.17
CA GLY A 375 20.16 22.35 6.10
C GLY A 375 21.34 22.37 5.12
N LYS A 376 22.48 22.97 5.48
CA LYS A 376 23.68 22.95 4.63
C LYS A 376 24.27 21.53 4.59
N LYS A 377 24.42 20.98 3.39
CA LYS A 377 25.00 19.65 3.15
C LYS A 377 26.50 19.66 3.51
N LEU A 378 26.86 19.23 4.71
CA LEU A 378 28.26 18.96 5.08
C LEU A 378 28.68 17.60 4.50
N GLU A 379 29.55 17.61 3.48
CA GLU A 379 30.05 16.40 2.79
C GLU A 379 30.66 15.35 3.74
N SER A 380 31.19 15.77 4.89
CA SER A 380 31.76 14.89 5.92
C SER A 380 30.70 14.17 6.77
N VAL A 381 29.54 14.78 6.99
CA VAL A 381 28.44 14.22 7.81
C VAL A 381 27.48 13.39 6.94
N VAL A 382 27.34 13.75 5.66
CA VAL A 382 26.56 12.96 4.68
C VAL A 382 27.17 11.57 4.46
N CYS A 383 28.50 11.41 4.52
CA CYS A 383 29.11 10.07 4.50
C CYS A 383 28.85 9.27 5.79
N PHE A 384 28.73 9.93 6.94
CA PHE A 384 28.42 9.29 8.22
C PHE A 384 26.95 8.86 8.29
N ILE A 385 26.05 9.70 7.78
CA ILE A 385 24.61 9.45 7.73
C ILE A 385 24.27 8.43 6.62
N LEU A 386 24.85 8.51 5.42
CA LEU A 386 24.57 7.55 4.34
C LEU A 386 25.02 6.13 4.67
N VAL A 387 26.10 5.95 5.44
CA VAL A 387 26.60 4.62 5.84
C VAL A 387 25.72 3.98 6.93
N GLU A 388 25.14 4.78 7.83
CA GLU A 388 24.11 4.32 8.78
C GLU A 388 22.73 4.13 8.12
N PHE A 389 22.38 4.90 7.10
CA PHE A 389 21.14 4.72 6.34
C PHE A 389 21.16 3.47 5.45
N MET A 390 22.32 3.07 4.93
CA MET A 390 22.50 1.77 4.25
C MET A 390 22.45 0.57 5.21
N TRP A 391 22.44 0.79 6.53
CA TRP A 391 22.50 -0.25 7.57
C TRP A 391 21.17 -1.00 7.77
N VAL A 392 20.04 -0.44 7.30
CA VAL A 392 18.69 -0.98 7.54
C VAL A 392 18.23 -1.99 6.46
N VAL A 393 18.87 -2.01 5.28
CA VAL A 393 18.51 -2.94 4.20
C VAL A 393 19.48 -4.14 4.16
N SER A 394 19.17 -5.21 4.91
CA SER A 394 19.37 -6.64 4.54
C SER A 394 19.92 -7.59 5.64
N ARG A 395 19.06 -8.55 6.02
CA ARG A 395 19.20 -9.87 6.69
C ARG A 395 20.37 -10.17 7.67
N LYS A 396 19.97 -10.72 8.84
CA LYS A 396 20.69 -11.06 10.10
C LYS A 396 22.14 -11.62 10.05
N ARG A 397 22.66 -12.18 8.94
CA ARG A 397 24.02 -12.77 8.90
C ARG A 397 25.15 -11.75 8.71
N ARG A 398 24.84 -10.51 8.26
CA ARG A 398 25.84 -9.44 7.96
C ARG A 398 26.35 -8.65 9.19
N ARG A 399 25.66 -8.74 10.33
CA ARG A 399 25.94 -7.95 11.56
C ARG A 399 27.31 -8.20 12.22
N ARG A 400 27.91 -9.38 12.03
CA ARG A 400 29.16 -9.76 12.72
C ARG A 400 30.41 -9.15 12.10
N PHE A 401 30.43 -8.98 10.78
CA PHE A 401 31.61 -8.49 10.04
C PHE A 401 31.69 -6.95 9.97
N CYS A 402 30.55 -6.25 9.89
CA CYS A 402 30.53 -4.79 9.91
C CYS A 402 31.03 -4.19 11.24
N LYS A 403 30.92 -4.93 12.35
CA LYS A 403 31.55 -4.56 13.64
C LYS A 403 33.08 -4.47 13.56
N GLY A 404 33.74 -5.25 12.69
CA GLY A 404 35.19 -5.21 12.51
C GLY A 404 35.67 -3.98 11.74
N ALA A 405 34.93 -3.56 10.70
CA ALA A 405 35.21 -2.34 9.93
C ALA A 405 34.97 -1.06 10.75
N PHE A 406 33.95 -1.06 11.62
CA PHE A 406 33.64 0.05 12.52
C PHE A 406 34.75 0.31 13.56
N ARG A 407 35.53 -0.73 13.92
CA ARG A 407 36.68 -0.59 14.83
C ARG A 407 37.92 0.03 14.17
N ARG A 408 38.01 0.10 12.82
CA ARG A 408 39.21 0.56 12.08
C ARG A 408 38.86 1.35 10.80
N PRO A 409 38.25 2.55 10.91
CA PRO A 409 37.75 3.32 9.76
C PRO A 409 38.85 3.76 8.78
N LYS A 410 40.08 4.00 9.24
CA LYS A 410 41.22 4.35 8.38
C LYS A 410 41.54 3.25 7.35
N LYS A 411 41.42 1.97 7.74
CA LYS A 411 41.68 0.82 6.83
C LYS A 411 40.58 0.67 5.77
N ALA A 412 39.32 0.82 6.17
CA ALA A 412 38.19 0.75 5.24
C ALA A 412 38.28 1.86 4.16
N ASN A 413 38.66 3.07 4.56
CA ASN A 413 38.85 4.18 3.62
C ASN A 413 40.02 3.97 2.67
N ALA A 414 41.12 3.35 3.13
CA ALA A 414 42.25 2.99 2.26
C ALA A 414 41.83 1.97 1.18
N VAL A 415 41.04 0.96 1.55
CA VAL A 415 40.49 -0.03 0.59
C VAL A 415 39.57 0.64 -0.44
N LEU A 416 38.66 1.52 0.01
CA LEU A 416 37.74 2.21 -0.90
C LEU A 416 38.48 3.15 -1.87
N LYS A 417 39.55 3.82 -1.43
CA LYS A 417 40.42 4.62 -2.31
C LYS A 417 41.16 3.74 -3.30
N PHE A 418 41.69 2.60 -2.86
CA PHE A 418 42.36 1.64 -3.74
C PHE A 418 41.42 1.12 -4.85
N LEU A 419 40.20 0.69 -4.49
CA LEU A 419 39.23 0.18 -5.47
C LEU A 419 38.84 1.24 -6.50
N LYS A 420 38.64 2.50 -6.06
CA LYS A 420 38.40 3.63 -7.00
C LYS A 420 39.58 3.88 -7.92
N LYS A 421 40.81 3.85 -7.39
CA LYS A 421 42.04 4.07 -8.19
C LYS A 421 42.23 2.97 -9.24
N ARG A 422 41.76 1.75 -8.97
CA ARG A 422 41.79 0.60 -9.89
C ARG A 422 40.62 0.55 -10.88
N GLY A 423 39.75 1.56 -10.92
CA GLY A 423 38.70 1.67 -11.94
C GLY A 423 37.33 1.09 -11.56
N PHE A 424 37.11 0.64 -10.32
CA PHE A 424 35.76 0.22 -9.90
C PHE A 424 34.81 1.42 -9.83
N SER A 425 33.62 1.28 -10.44
CA SER A 425 32.60 2.32 -10.40
C SER A 425 31.99 2.46 -9.00
N LYS A 426 31.39 3.62 -8.70
CA LYS A 426 30.69 3.85 -7.41
C LYS A 426 29.61 2.80 -7.16
N THR A 427 28.88 2.37 -8.20
CA THR A 427 27.84 1.35 -8.10
C THR A 427 28.43 -0.04 -7.85
N GLN A 428 29.51 -0.41 -8.54
CA GLN A 428 30.21 -1.67 -8.33
C GLN A 428 30.82 -1.76 -6.92
N ILE A 429 31.40 -0.67 -6.41
CA ILE A 429 31.93 -0.62 -5.04
C ILE A 429 30.79 -0.79 -4.03
N ALA A 430 29.67 -0.09 -4.21
CA ALA A 430 28.51 -0.24 -3.34
C ALA A 430 27.96 -1.67 -3.35
N GLU A 431 27.87 -2.29 -4.53
CA GLU A 431 27.41 -3.66 -4.72
C GLU A 431 28.37 -4.69 -4.09
N LEU A 432 29.69 -4.52 -4.32
CA LEU A 432 30.76 -5.32 -3.75
C LEU A 432 30.74 -5.28 -2.22
N VAL A 433 30.65 -4.07 -1.63
CA VAL A 433 30.61 -3.89 -0.18
C VAL A 433 29.32 -4.45 0.41
N THR A 434 28.19 -4.28 -0.29
CA THR A 434 26.88 -4.80 0.14
C THR A 434 26.86 -6.33 0.15
N ARG A 435 27.46 -6.97 -0.86
CA ARG A 435 27.52 -8.43 -0.96
C ARG A 435 28.65 -9.03 -0.11
N HIS A 436 29.79 -8.35 -0.01
CA HIS A 436 31.03 -8.85 0.57
C HIS A 436 31.67 -7.83 1.52
N PRO A 437 31.03 -7.48 2.66
CA PRO A 437 31.51 -6.44 3.58
C PRO A 437 32.89 -6.74 4.20
N GLN A 438 33.33 -8.00 4.17
CA GLN A 438 34.68 -8.44 4.56
C GLN A 438 35.80 -7.81 3.71
N VAL A 439 35.50 -7.31 2.50
CA VAL A 439 36.48 -6.60 1.66
C VAL A 439 37.01 -5.33 2.33
N LEU A 440 36.21 -4.70 3.21
CA LEU A 440 36.59 -3.46 3.89
C LEU A 440 37.66 -3.64 4.97
N VAL A 441 37.97 -4.88 5.34
CA VAL A 441 39.02 -5.21 6.32
C VAL A 441 40.24 -5.90 5.71
N SER A 442 40.21 -6.21 4.40
CA SER A 442 41.36 -6.79 3.67
C SER A 442 42.50 -5.80 3.45
N ASN A 443 43.72 -6.32 3.27
CA ASN A 443 44.88 -5.52 2.85
C ASN A 443 44.86 -5.38 1.32
N PRO A 444 44.73 -4.16 0.76
CA PRO A 444 44.68 -3.96 -0.69
C PRO A 444 45.84 -4.60 -1.45
N ASP A 445 47.06 -4.40 -0.98
CA ASP A 445 48.28 -4.81 -1.69
C ASP A 445 48.57 -6.30 -1.53
N LYS A 446 48.35 -6.86 -0.33
CA LYS A 446 48.66 -8.27 -0.05
C LYS A 446 47.53 -9.25 -0.37
N SER A 447 46.31 -8.78 -0.62
CA SER A 447 45.16 -9.69 -0.79
C SER A 447 44.23 -9.38 -1.97
N LEU A 448 44.02 -8.11 -2.32
CA LEU A 448 43.12 -7.75 -3.41
C LEU A 448 43.90 -7.63 -4.73
N LEU A 449 45.08 -7.01 -4.69
CA LEU A 449 45.91 -6.83 -5.88
C LEU A 449 46.32 -8.16 -6.55
N PRO A 450 46.84 -9.18 -5.84
CA PRO A 450 47.23 -10.45 -6.48
C PRO A 450 46.04 -11.16 -7.14
N LYS A 451 44.83 -10.99 -6.58
CA LYS A 451 43.61 -11.58 -7.14
C LYS A 451 43.17 -10.87 -8.41
N ILE A 452 43.29 -9.54 -8.45
CA ILE A 452 43.02 -8.77 -9.66
C ILE A 452 44.02 -9.17 -10.75
N GLU A 453 45.32 -9.27 -10.41
CA GLU A 453 46.36 -9.68 -11.35
C GLU A 453 46.16 -11.11 -11.87
N PHE A 454 45.67 -12.04 -11.06
CA PHE A 454 45.28 -13.36 -11.53
C PHE A 454 44.19 -13.30 -12.62
N PHE A 455 43.14 -12.50 -12.44
CA PHE A 455 42.11 -12.38 -13.48
C PHE A 455 42.67 -11.76 -14.76
N LEU A 456 43.48 -10.70 -14.65
CA LEU A 456 43.93 -9.93 -15.81
C LEU A 456 45.08 -10.59 -16.56
N HIS A 457 46.10 -11.06 -15.83
CA HIS A 457 47.37 -11.52 -16.43
C HIS A 457 47.47 -13.04 -16.50
N PHE A 458 46.97 -13.76 -15.49
CA PHE A 458 47.08 -15.22 -15.46
C PHE A 458 45.95 -15.90 -16.24
N THR A 459 44.71 -15.45 -16.08
CA THR A 459 43.57 -16.01 -16.82
C THR A 459 43.27 -15.28 -18.12
N GLY A 460 43.78 -14.06 -18.34
CA GLY A 460 43.56 -13.27 -19.57
C GLY A 460 42.16 -12.67 -19.72
N ILE A 461 41.42 -12.49 -18.63
CA ILE A 461 40.05 -11.97 -18.63
C ILE A 461 40.06 -10.43 -18.64
N SER A 462 39.08 -9.82 -19.31
CA SER A 462 38.96 -8.35 -19.38
C SER A 462 38.76 -7.71 -18.00
N GLU A 463 39.22 -6.47 -17.81
CA GLU A 463 39.02 -5.74 -16.54
C GLU A 463 37.55 -5.66 -16.12
N LYS A 464 36.67 -5.45 -17.10
CA LYS A 464 35.22 -5.36 -16.88
C LYS A 464 34.65 -6.68 -16.35
N ASP A 465 35.09 -7.80 -16.90
CA ASP A 465 34.59 -9.12 -16.53
C ASP A 465 35.20 -9.58 -15.21
N ALA A 466 36.48 -9.28 -14.97
CA ALA A 466 37.16 -9.50 -13.70
C ALA A 466 36.45 -8.78 -12.54
N PHE A 467 36.11 -7.49 -12.71
CA PHE A 467 35.37 -6.74 -11.70
C PHE A 467 33.97 -7.31 -11.47
N THR A 468 33.31 -7.74 -12.54
CA THR A 468 31.99 -8.39 -12.47
C THR A 468 32.05 -9.71 -11.70
N ALA A 469 33.04 -10.56 -11.99
CA ALA A 469 33.25 -11.82 -11.28
C ALA A 469 33.51 -11.58 -9.77
N MET A 470 34.36 -10.60 -9.44
CA MET A 470 34.69 -10.25 -8.04
C MET A 470 33.49 -9.69 -7.27
N THR A 471 32.57 -8.95 -7.90
CA THR A 471 31.34 -8.44 -7.24
C THR A 471 30.27 -9.50 -7.01
N ARG A 472 30.25 -10.56 -7.82
CA ARG A 472 29.22 -11.60 -7.76
C ARG A 472 29.58 -12.75 -6.82
N TYR A 473 30.87 -13.04 -6.65
CA TYR A 473 31.29 -14.33 -6.12
C TYR A 473 32.13 -14.25 -4.84
N ARG A 474 31.51 -14.62 -3.72
CA ARG A 474 32.04 -14.41 -2.35
C ARG A 474 33.35 -15.15 -2.07
N SER A 475 33.48 -16.39 -2.53
CA SER A 475 34.58 -17.27 -2.15
C SER A 475 35.91 -16.91 -2.81
N LEU A 476 35.87 -16.28 -3.99
CA LEU A 476 37.06 -15.77 -4.70
C LEU A 476 37.81 -14.75 -3.83
N LEU A 477 37.09 -13.88 -3.12
CA LEU A 477 37.70 -12.87 -2.25
C LEU A 477 38.23 -13.45 -0.93
N THR A 478 37.74 -14.61 -0.48
CA THR A 478 38.12 -15.19 0.82
C THR A 478 39.16 -16.31 0.77
N ARG A 479 39.29 -17.02 -0.36
CA ARG A 479 40.20 -18.17 -0.47
C ARG A 479 41.61 -17.77 -0.87
N ASN A 480 42.58 -18.64 -0.58
CA ASN A 480 43.97 -18.49 -0.99
C ASN A 480 44.07 -18.68 -2.52
N LEU A 481 44.71 -17.73 -3.19
CA LEU A 481 44.82 -17.72 -4.65
C LEU A 481 45.69 -18.89 -5.14
N LYS A 482 46.95 -18.96 -4.68
CA LYS A 482 47.95 -19.94 -5.12
C LYS A 482 47.63 -21.38 -4.73
N GLN A 483 47.08 -21.58 -3.54
CA GLN A 483 46.83 -22.95 -3.02
C GLN A 483 45.49 -23.55 -3.47
N ARG A 484 44.57 -22.75 -4.02
CA ARG A 484 43.18 -23.20 -4.27
C ARG A 484 42.59 -22.76 -5.59
N LEU A 485 42.80 -21.51 -6.02
CA LEU A 485 42.12 -20.99 -7.21
C LEU A 485 42.92 -21.24 -8.48
N GLU A 486 44.24 -21.01 -8.45
CA GLU A 486 45.14 -21.29 -9.57
C GLU A 486 45.09 -22.77 -10.01
N PRO A 487 45.27 -23.76 -9.11
CA PRO A 487 45.29 -25.18 -9.53
C PRO A 487 43.96 -25.69 -10.08
N VAL A 488 42.83 -25.18 -9.57
CA VAL A 488 41.50 -25.55 -10.08
C VAL A 488 41.30 -24.99 -11.49
N TYR A 489 41.76 -23.75 -11.72
CA TYR A 489 41.64 -23.13 -13.03
C TYR A 489 42.52 -23.84 -14.06
N GLU A 490 43.77 -24.17 -13.71
CA GLU A 490 44.67 -24.92 -14.60
C GLU A 490 44.09 -26.29 -14.98
N TYR A 491 43.61 -27.06 -14.00
CA TYR A 491 43.00 -28.38 -14.26
C TYR A 491 41.74 -28.28 -15.13
N LEU A 492 40.89 -27.27 -14.89
CA LEU A 492 39.72 -27.05 -15.74
C LEU A 492 40.11 -26.57 -17.13
N ALA A 493 41.12 -25.69 -17.25
CA ALA A 493 41.61 -25.23 -18.55
C ALA A 493 42.21 -26.37 -19.37
N ASP A 494 42.86 -27.35 -18.74
CA ASP A 494 43.34 -28.58 -19.38
C ASP A 494 42.18 -29.44 -19.92
N ILE A 495 41.10 -29.59 -19.14
CA ILE A 495 39.97 -30.44 -19.54
C ILE A 495 39.07 -29.80 -20.58
N ILE A 496 38.62 -28.56 -20.35
CA ILE A 496 37.59 -27.89 -21.17
C ILE A 496 38.14 -26.82 -22.11
N GLY A 497 39.44 -26.57 -22.08
CA GLY A 497 40.08 -25.48 -22.81
C GLY A 497 40.00 -24.15 -22.04
N THR A 498 41.02 -23.31 -22.26
CA THR A 498 41.20 -22.01 -21.59
C THR A 498 39.99 -21.09 -21.73
N VAL A 499 39.43 -20.99 -22.94
CA VAL A 499 38.27 -20.12 -23.22
C VAL A 499 37.02 -20.54 -22.43
N LYS A 500 36.70 -21.85 -22.39
CA LYS A 500 35.54 -22.32 -21.64
C LYS A 500 35.76 -22.22 -20.13
N ALA A 501 37.01 -22.36 -19.67
CA ALA A 501 37.38 -22.17 -18.26
C ALA A 501 37.24 -20.69 -17.84
N GLN A 502 37.61 -19.73 -18.70
CA GLN A 502 37.37 -18.30 -18.49
C GLN A 502 35.88 -17.98 -18.40
N ASP A 503 35.05 -18.53 -19.28
CA ASP A 503 33.59 -18.36 -19.25
C ASP A 503 32.97 -18.94 -17.95
N LEU A 504 33.46 -20.10 -17.52
CA LEU A 504 33.03 -20.73 -16.27
C LEU A 504 33.41 -19.89 -15.04
N LEU A 505 34.56 -19.22 -15.10
CA LEU A 505 35.05 -18.31 -14.07
C LEU A 505 34.23 -17.01 -14.05
N ASN A 506 33.95 -16.42 -15.22
CA ASN A 506 33.12 -15.22 -15.40
C ASN A 506 31.67 -15.42 -14.96
N SER A 507 31.11 -16.60 -15.21
CA SER A 507 29.75 -16.96 -14.78
C SER A 507 29.62 -17.21 -13.27
N GLY A 508 30.74 -17.25 -12.53
CA GLY A 508 30.74 -17.45 -11.08
C GLY A 508 30.34 -18.87 -10.68
N SER A 509 30.88 -19.88 -11.39
CA SER A 509 30.57 -21.28 -11.13
C SER A 509 31.04 -21.75 -9.75
N TRP A 510 30.20 -22.57 -9.09
CA TRP A 510 30.47 -23.13 -7.77
C TRP A 510 31.70 -24.03 -7.72
N ILE A 511 32.14 -24.56 -8.86
CA ILE A 511 33.28 -25.48 -8.96
C ILE A 511 34.59 -24.87 -8.43
N PHE A 512 34.81 -23.56 -8.64
CA PHE A 512 35.98 -22.83 -8.13
C PHE A 512 35.96 -22.61 -6.60
N SER A 513 34.91 -23.06 -5.91
CA SER A 513 34.81 -22.97 -4.44
C SER A 513 35.18 -24.25 -3.71
N LEU A 514 35.55 -25.33 -4.39
CA LEU A 514 35.84 -26.63 -3.79
C LEU A 514 37.31 -27.02 -3.93
N ASP A 515 37.72 -28.06 -3.20
CA ASP A 515 39.02 -28.69 -3.39
C ASP A 515 38.94 -29.60 -4.62
N PRO A 516 39.76 -29.37 -5.67
CA PRO A 516 39.73 -30.21 -6.86
C PRO A 516 40.23 -31.63 -6.57
N THR A 517 41.20 -31.77 -5.66
CA THR A 517 41.88 -33.04 -5.36
C THR A 517 40.97 -34.06 -4.67
N GLU A 518 40.02 -33.59 -3.86
CA GLU A 518 39.10 -34.46 -3.13
C GLU A 518 37.81 -34.78 -3.90
N ARG A 519 37.45 -33.98 -4.93
CA ARG A 519 36.12 -34.06 -5.55
C ARG A 519 36.14 -34.05 -7.06
N VAL A 520 36.69 -33.00 -7.67
CA VAL A 520 36.56 -32.80 -9.11
C VAL A 520 37.44 -33.79 -9.87
N ILE A 521 38.71 -33.91 -9.48
CA ILE A 521 39.69 -34.80 -10.14
C ILE A 521 39.27 -36.27 -10.04
N PRO A 522 38.98 -36.84 -8.85
CA PRO A 522 38.63 -38.26 -8.74
C PRO A 522 37.36 -38.63 -9.52
N ASN A 523 36.37 -37.73 -9.54
CA ASN A 523 35.11 -37.95 -10.24
C ASN A 523 35.27 -37.88 -11.77
N VAL A 524 36.14 -37.00 -12.28
CA VAL A 524 36.46 -36.94 -13.72
C VAL A 524 37.23 -38.18 -14.14
N ASP A 525 38.23 -38.60 -13.35
CA ASP A 525 39.05 -39.78 -13.67
C ASP A 525 38.22 -41.06 -13.65
N PHE A 526 37.24 -41.18 -12.74
CA PHE A 526 36.29 -42.29 -12.74
C PHE A 526 35.50 -42.40 -14.05
N LEU A 527 35.04 -41.27 -14.61
CA LEU A 527 34.33 -41.27 -15.90
C LEU A 527 35.26 -41.64 -17.06
N LYS A 528 36.51 -41.17 -17.04
CA LYS A 528 37.53 -41.58 -18.04
C LYS A 528 37.76 -43.09 -17.99
N ASN A 529 37.93 -43.66 -16.79
CA ASN A 529 38.14 -45.09 -16.59
C ASN A 529 36.91 -45.94 -16.99
N LEU A 530 35.71 -45.37 -16.90
CA LEU A 530 34.47 -45.99 -17.39
C LEU A 530 34.31 -45.99 -18.91
N GLY A 531 35.24 -45.37 -19.65
CA GLY A 531 35.18 -45.27 -21.11
C GLY A 531 34.29 -44.13 -21.62
N VAL A 532 33.99 -43.13 -20.79
CA VAL A 532 33.23 -41.94 -21.23
C VAL A 532 34.13 -41.06 -22.11
N PRO A 533 33.71 -40.70 -23.34
CA PRO A 533 34.51 -39.88 -24.23
C PRO A 533 34.82 -38.50 -23.64
N GLN A 534 36.03 -38.01 -23.90
CA GLN A 534 36.52 -36.70 -23.42
C GLN A 534 35.53 -35.56 -23.76
N GLN A 535 34.92 -35.59 -24.94
CA GLN A 535 33.92 -34.60 -25.38
C GLN A 535 32.67 -34.57 -24.47
N CYS A 536 32.25 -35.73 -23.95
CA CYS A 536 31.12 -35.83 -23.03
C CYS A 536 31.50 -35.29 -21.63
N ILE A 537 32.72 -35.55 -21.19
CA ILE A 537 33.27 -35.02 -19.94
C ILE A 537 33.38 -33.49 -20.02
N GLU A 538 33.84 -32.95 -21.15
CA GLU A 538 33.90 -31.50 -21.36
C GLU A 538 32.52 -30.83 -21.26
N LEU A 539 31.53 -31.43 -21.92
CA LEU A 539 30.13 -30.99 -21.83
C LEU A 539 29.63 -31.08 -20.39
N ALA A 540 29.96 -32.14 -19.66
CA ALA A 540 29.59 -32.33 -18.27
C ALA A 540 30.13 -31.21 -17.38
N VAL A 541 31.41 -30.87 -17.51
CA VAL A 541 32.08 -29.88 -16.66
C VAL A 541 31.53 -28.47 -16.92
N PHE A 542 31.33 -28.12 -18.19
CA PHE A 542 30.82 -26.81 -18.57
C PHE A 542 29.33 -26.65 -18.27
N GLN A 543 28.52 -27.68 -18.55
CA GLN A 543 27.08 -27.61 -18.40
C GLN A 543 26.60 -28.06 -17.02
N CYS A 544 27.28 -28.95 -16.31
CA CYS A 544 26.80 -29.44 -15.03
C CYS A 544 27.91 -29.33 -13.98
N PRO A 545 28.51 -28.16 -13.71
CA PRO A 545 29.65 -28.06 -12.78
C PRO A 545 29.33 -28.51 -11.35
N GLY A 546 28.05 -28.42 -10.92
CA GLY A 546 27.58 -28.93 -9.63
C GLY A 546 27.62 -30.46 -9.50
N PHE A 547 27.65 -31.18 -10.62
CA PHE A 547 27.74 -32.64 -10.68
C PHE A 547 29.06 -33.17 -10.08
N PHE A 548 30.18 -32.53 -10.40
CA PHE A 548 31.51 -32.93 -9.90
C PHE A 548 31.76 -32.54 -8.43
N CYS A 549 30.81 -31.82 -7.81
CA CYS A 549 30.90 -31.38 -6.42
C CYS A 549 30.49 -32.46 -5.39
N ALA A 550 30.01 -33.64 -5.82
CA ALA A 550 29.64 -34.74 -4.92
C ALA A 550 30.87 -35.37 -4.26
N LYS A 551 30.66 -36.08 -3.15
CA LYS A 551 31.68 -36.99 -2.63
C LYS A 551 31.86 -38.15 -3.61
N TYR A 552 33.07 -38.69 -3.71
CA TYR A 552 33.41 -39.77 -4.64
C TYR A 552 32.42 -40.94 -4.56
N ASP A 553 32.16 -41.47 -3.36
CA ASP A 553 31.24 -42.62 -3.18
C ASP A 553 29.79 -42.34 -3.59
N GLU A 554 29.32 -41.10 -3.39
CA GLU A 554 27.97 -40.70 -3.81
C GLU A 554 27.90 -40.51 -5.32
N PHE A 555 29.01 -40.08 -5.94
CA PHE A 555 29.13 -39.90 -7.37
C PHE A 555 29.18 -41.24 -8.11
N THR A 556 30.07 -42.14 -7.70
CA THR A 556 30.26 -43.45 -8.35
C THR A 556 28.98 -44.28 -8.31
N LYS A 557 28.30 -44.32 -7.16
CA LYS A 557 27.01 -45.00 -7.00
C LYS A 557 25.96 -44.55 -8.02
N VAL A 558 25.80 -43.24 -8.20
CA VAL A 558 24.81 -42.70 -9.15
C VAL A 558 25.19 -43.02 -10.59
N VAL A 559 26.48 -42.96 -10.93
CA VAL A 559 26.99 -43.28 -12.27
C VAL A 559 26.77 -44.76 -12.60
N GLU A 560 27.03 -45.66 -11.66
CA GLU A 560 26.78 -47.09 -11.83
C GLU A 560 25.28 -47.42 -11.95
N GLU A 561 24.43 -46.81 -11.12
CA GLU A 561 22.97 -46.95 -11.24
C GLU A 561 22.48 -46.56 -12.65
N VAL A 562 22.97 -45.46 -13.22
CA VAL A 562 22.58 -45.02 -14.58
C VAL A 562 23.14 -45.95 -15.66
N LYS A 563 24.34 -46.51 -15.46
CA LYS A 563 24.92 -47.51 -16.37
C LYS A 563 24.10 -48.80 -16.37
N GLU A 564 23.67 -49.27 -15.19
CA GLU A 564 22.80 -50.45 -15.06
C GLU A 564 21.44 -50.26 -15.74
N MET A 565 20.92 -49.02 -15.79
CA MET A 565 19.70 -48.66 -16.52
C MET A 565 19.83 -48.76 -18.05
N GLY A 566 21.03 -49.07 -18.58
CA GLY A 566 21.25 -49.33 -20.01
C GLY A 566 21.55 -48.09 -20.86
N PHE A 567 21.94 -46.98 -20.23
CA PHE A 567 22.44 -45.81 -20.95
C PHE A 567 23.86 -46.08 -21.48
N ASP A 568 24.06 -45.77 -22.76
CA ASP A 568 25.36 -45.93 -23.42
C ASP A 568 26.36 -44.91 -22.90
N VAL A 569 27.40 -45.39 -22.21
CA VAL A 569 28.48 -44.58 -21.60
C VAL A 569 29.22 -43.71 -22.62
N THR A 570 29.16 -44.06 -23.91
CA THR A 570 29.79 -43.31 -25.00
C THR A 570 29.00 -42.08 -25.45
N LYS A 571 27.76 -41.92 -25.00
CA LYS A 571 26.84 -40.87 -25.45
C LYS A 571 26.70 -39.75 -24.42
N SER A 572 26.54 -38.51 -24.88
CA SER A 572 26.33 -37.34 -24.02
C SER A 572 25.07 -37.43 -23.15
N MET A 573 24.09 -38.24 -23.55
CA MET A 573 22.90 -38.56 -22.77
C MET A 573 23.21 -39.29 -21.45
N PHE A 574 24.30 -40.06 -21.39
CA PHE A 574 24.74 -40.72 -20.15
C PHE A 574 25.03 -39.70 -19.05
N ILE A 575 25.84 -38.68 -19.36
CA ILE A 575 26.19 -37.59 -18.44
C ILE A 575 24.95 -36.86 -17.92
N LEU A 576 23.99 -36.61 -18.79
CA LEU A 576 22.79 -35.86 -18.44
C LEU A 576 21.81 -36.66 -17.58
N ALA A 577 21.73 -37.98 -17.80
CA ALA A 577 20.95 -38.88 -16.95
C ALA A 577 21.54 -38.95 -15.53
N ILE A 578 22.88 -38.93 -15.41
CA ILE A 578 23.56 -38.88 -14.11
C ILE A 578 23.24 -37.58 -13.36
N ASP A 579 23.30 -36.42 -14.02
CA ASP A 579 22.97 -35.12 -13.39
C ASP A 579 21.52 -35.07 -12.87
N ALA A 580 20.56 -35.62 -13.63
CA ALA A 580 19.16 -35.70 -13.22
C ALA A 580 18.93 -36.56 -11.96
N ARG A 581 19.72 -37.63 -11.78
CA ARG A 581 19.58 -38.59 -10.68
C ARG A 581 20.13 -38.05 -9.33
N LYS A 582 21.08 -37.11 -9.37
CA LYS A 582 21.80 -36.60 -8.18
C LYS A 582 21.01 -35.60 -7.31
N GLY A 583 19.96 -34.95 -7.83
CA GLY A 583 19.22 -33.92 -7.07
C GLY A 583 18.57 -34.49 -5.80
N LYS A 584 18.89 -34.00 -4.59
CA LYS A 584 18.30 -34.48 -3.31
C LYS A 584 16.77 -34.37 -3.19
N GLY A 585 16.08 -33.73 -4.15
CA GLY A 585 14.62 -33.77 -4.30
C GLY A 585 14.12 -34.56 -5.52
N SER A 586 15.02 -35.08 -6.36
CA SER A 586 14.70 -35.81 -7.59
C SER A 586 14.55 -37.31 -7.38
N LEU A 587 15.12 -37.92 -6.33
CA LEU A 587 14.86 -39.33 -5.99
C LEU A 587 13.36 -39.59 -5.77
N ASP A 588 12.72 -38.76 -4.97
CA ASP A 588 11.29 -38.85 -4.66
C ASP A 588 10.42 -38.52 -5.89
N LEU A 589 10.90 -37.63 -6.77
CA LEU A 589 10.23 -37.27 -8.03
C LEU A 589 10.37 -38.37 -9.09
N TRP A 590 11.55 -38.98 -9.19
CA TRP A 590 11.87 -40.08 -10.10
C TRP A 590 11.09 -41.33 -9.71
N ASP A 591 11.05 -41.68 -8.42
CA ASP A 591 10.29 -42.84 -7.92
C ASP A 591 8.77 -42.60 -7.97
N LYS A 592 8.29 -41.36 -7.78
CA LYS A 592 6.89 -40.98 -8.02
C LYS A 592 6.53 -41.07 -9.50
N CYS A 593 7.40 -40.61 -10.40
CA CYS A 593 7.21 -40.75 -11.85
C CYS A 593 7.21 -42.23 -12.26
N TYR A 594 8.11 -43.05 -11.71
CA TYR A 594 8.15 -44.49 -11.97
C TYR A 594 6.90 -45.24 -11.50
N LYS A 595 6.34 -44.91 -10.32
CA LYS A 595 5.05 -45.45 -9.86
C LYS A 595 3.87 -45.09 -10.76
N VAL A 596 3.98 -44.00 -11.52
CA VAL A 596 2.99 -43.62 -12.55
C VAL A 596 3.26 -44.36 -13.86
N TYR A 597 4.52 -44.55 -14.25
CA TYR A 597 4.91 -45.29 -15.45
C TYR A 597 4.62 -46.79 -15.37
N SER A 598 4.84 -47.43 -14.22
CA SER A 598 4.50 -48.85 -14.02
C SER A 598 2.99 -49.09 -14.10
N LYS A 599 2.17 -48.12 -13.66
CA LYS A 599 0.71 -48.15 -13.80
C LYS A 599 0.24 -48.01 -15.25
N TRP A 600 1.10 -47.55 -16.17
CA TRP A 600 0.80 -47.36 -17.58
C TRP A 600 1.43 -48.46 -18.47
N GLY A 601 1.87 -49.58 -17.87
CA GLY A 601 2.31 -50.78 -18.59
C GLY A 601 3.80 -50.86 -18.91
N TRP A 602 4.65 -50.00 -18.32
CA TRP A 602 6.07 -49.94 -18.65
C TRP A 602 6.93 -50.81 -17.73
N SER A 603 7.83 -51.60 -18.32
CA SER A 603 8.76 -52.54 -17.67
C SER A 603 10.17 -51.96 -17.56
N LYS A 604 10.98 -52.48 -16.62
CA LYS A 604 12.40 -52.13 -16.41
C LYS A 604 13.35 -52.74 -17.46
N ASP A 605 12.84 -53.26 -18.57
CA ASP A 605 13.67 -53.98 -19.52
C ASP A 605 14.70 -53.08 -20.23
N ARG A 606 15.89 -53.64 -20.42
CA ARG A 606 17.04 -52.98 -21.06
C ARG A 606 16.73 -52.56 -22.50
N HIS A 607 15.76 -53.22 -23.15
CA HIS A 607 15.40 -52.96 -24.54
C HIS A 607 14.66 -51.63 -24.72
N THR A 608 13.75 -51.31 -23.81
CA THR A 608 12.95 -50.08 -23.82
C THR A 608 13.84 -48.85 -23.57
N TYR A 609 14.78 -48.93 -22.62
CA TYR A 609 15.74 -47.86 -22.37
C TYR A 609 16.78 -47.69 -23.49
N GLY A 610 17.18 -48.78 -24.16
CA GLY A 610 18.03 -48.72 -25.35
C GLY A 610 17.40 -47.98 -26.52
N LYS A 611 16.10 -48.20 -26.80
CA LYS A 611 15.35 -47.46 -27.83
C LYS A 611 15.21 -45.97 -27.49
N ILE A 612 15.06 -45.65 -26.20
CA ILE A 612 15.03 -44.27 -25.71
C ILE A 612 16.38 -43.58 -25.97
N SER A 613 17.50 -44.25 -25.69
CA SER A 613 18.85 -43.73 -25.95
C SER A 613 19.06 -43.34 -27.41
N THR A 614 18.74 -44.23 -28.36
CA THR A 614 18.96 -44.01 -29.80
C THR A 614 18.12 -42.87 -30.37
N ALA A 615 16.87 -42.72 -29.94
CA ALA A 615 15.98 -41.67 -30.42
C ALA A 615 16.38 -40.27 -29.89
N LEU A 616 16.92 -40.21 -28.67
CA LEU A 616 17.42 -38.96 -28.08
C LEU A 616 18.77 -38.55 -28.69
N ASP A 617 19.62 -39.51 -29.04
CA ASP A 617 20.86 -39.29 -29.77
C ASP A 617 20.59 -38.64 -31.14
N PHE A 618 19.57 -39.11 -31.86
CA PHE A 618 19.13 -38.50 -33.12
C PHE A 618 18.70 -37.03 -32.96
N LEU A 619 17.91 -36.70 -31.92
CA LEU A 619 17.44 -35.33 -31.70
C LEU A 619 18.58 -34.37 -31.30
N VAL A 620 19.50 -34.81 -30.46
CA VAL A 620 20.62 -33.98 -30.00
C VAL A 620 21.67 -33.83 -31.09
N ASN A 621 22.05 -34.92 -31.76
CA ASN A 621 23.22 -34.94 -32.66
C ASN A 621 22.88 -34.76 -34.15
N LYS A 622 21.71 -35.22 -34.64
CA LYS A 622 21.30 -35.02 -36.04
C LYS A 622 20.43 -33.77 -36.24
N VAL A 623 19.56 -33.45 -35.27
CA VAL A 623 18.64 -32.28 -35.35
C VAL A 623 19.20 -31.04 -34.62
N GLY A 624 20.14 -31.23 -33.68
CA GLY A 624 20.86 -30.15 -32.99
C GLY A 624 20.15 -29.58 -31.76
N VAL A 625 19.32 -30.38 -31.09
CA VAL A 625 18.49 -29.99 -29.94
C VAL A 625 19.29 -29.86 -28.65
N ASP A 626 19.05 -28.80 -27.87
CA ASP A 626 19.71 -28.55 -26.57
C ASP A 626 19.57 -29.74 -25.60
N SER A 627 20.72 -30.29 -25.22
CA SER A 627 20.82 -31.57 -24.53
C SER A 627 20.31 -31.53 -23.08
N ARG A 628 20.47 -30.41 -22.36
CA ARG A 628 19.87 -30.21 -21.03
C ARG A 628 18.33 -30.20 -21.05
N SER A 629 17.74 -29.65 -22.12
CA SER A 629 16.28 -29.60 -22.30
C SER A 629 15.66 -30.99 -22.51
N VAL A 630 16.41 -31.89 -23.14
CA VAL A 630 16.04 -33.29 -23.36
C VAL A 630 16.04 -34.08 -22.03
N ALA A 631 17.06 -33.86 -21.21
CA ALA A 631 17.31 -34.63 -19.98
C ALA A 631 16.37 -34.30 -18.82
N LEU A 632 15.92 -33.05 -18.71
CA LEU A 632 15.07 -32.59 -17.60
C LEU A 632 13.59 -32.99 -17.75
N ARG A 633 13.17 -33.53 -18.91
CA ARG A 633 11.77 -33.91 -19.18
C ARG A 633 11.64 -35.16 -20.07
N PRO A 634 12.00 -36.36 -19.57
CA PRO A 634 11.78 -37.62 -20.30
C PRO A 634 10.30 -37.83 -20.68
N TYR A 635 9.39 -37.27 -19.88
CA TYR A 635 7.93 -37.25 -20.04
C TYR A 635 7.42 -36.80 -21.43
N VAL A 636 8.12 -35.91 -22.13
CA VAL A 636 7.61 -35.27 -23.36
C VAL A 636 7.90 -36.09 -24.63
N LEU A 637 8.91 -36.94 -24.59
CA LEU A 637 9.58 -37.41 -25.80
C LEU A 637 9.00 -38.70 -26.38
N PHE A 638 8.50 -39.64 -25.56
CA PHE A 638 8.14 -40.96 -26.12
C PHE A 638 6.71 -41.09 -26.63
N TYR A 639 5.68 -40.61 -25.91
CA TYR A 639 4.29 -40.69 -26.38
C TYR A 639 4.03 -39.86 -27.65
N SER A 640 4.89 -38.86 -27.92
CA SER A 640 4.76 -37.93 -29.05
C SER A 640 5.71 -38.25 -30.22
N MET A 641 6.70 -39.14 -30.07
CA MET A 641 7.71 -39.37 -31.11
C MET A 641 7.16 -40.11 -32.34
N GLU A 642 6.53 -41.28 -32.15
CA GLU A 642 6.01 -42.10 -33.25
C GLU A 642 4.80 -41.49 -33.98
N LYS A 643 3.92 -40.78 -33.26
CA LYS A 643 2.65 -40.29 -33.83
C LYS A 643 2.60 -38.81 -34.20
N ARG A 644 3.55 -37.96 -33.75
CA ARG A 644 3.43 -36.49 -33.89
C ARG A 644 4.72 -35.75 -34.25
N ILE A 645 5.88 -36.17 -33.76
CA ILE A 645 7.16 -35.46 -33.99
C ILE A 645 7.79 -35.88 -35.33
N ILE A 646 7.78 -37.17 -35.68
CA ILE A 646 8.34 -37.67 -36.95
C ILE A 646 7.71 -36.97 -38.19
N PRO A 647 6.37 -36.79 -38.28
CA PRO A 647 5.77 -36.03 -39.38
C PRO A 647 6.17 -34.55 -39.43
N GLY A 648 6.34 -33.90 -38.26
CA GLY A 648 6.80 -32.51 -38.15
C GLY A 648 8.29 -32.33 -38.49
N CYS A 649 9.12 -33.35 -38.22
CA CYS A 649 10.52 -33.38 -38.63
C CYS A 649 10.69 -33.49 -40.14
N SER A 650 9.79 -34.18 -40.85
CA SER A 650 9.78 -34.25 -42.33
C SER A 650 9.56 -32.88 -42.99
N ILE A 651 8.74 -32.01 -42.38
CA ILE A 651 8.50 -30.64 -42.86
C ILE A 651 9.71 -29.73 -42.56
N ILE A 652 10.36 -29.92 -41.41
CA ILE A 652 11.60 -29.19 -41.07
C ILE A 652 12.74 -29.58 -42.02
N LEU A 653 12.87 -30.85 -42.38
CA LEU A 653 13.82 -31.35 -43.38
C LEU A 653 13.51 -30.78 -44.78
N PHE A 654 12.23 -30.65 -45.14
CA PHE A 654 11.80 -30.01 -46.39
C PHE A 654 12.10 -28.50 -46.45
N LEU A 655 11.85 -27.76 -45.37
CA LEU A 655 12.15 -26.31 -45.30
C LEU A 655 13.67 -26.04 -45.24
N SER A 656 14.44 -26.94 -44.63
CA SER A 656 15.90 -26.88 -44.61
C SER A 656 16.51 -27.27 -45.96
N SER A 657 15.93 -28.22 -46.71
CA SER A 657 16.39 -28.59 -48.05
C SER A 657 16.09 -27.53 -49.12
N LYS A 658 15.11 -26.64 -48.85
CA LYS A 658 14.84 -25.42 -49.63
C LYS A 658 15.69 -24.21 -49.21
N GLY A 659 16.60 -24.36 -48.25
CA GLY A 659 17.56 -23.32 -47.84
C GLY A 659 16.98 -22.16 -47.03
N LEU A 660 15.73 -22.27 -46.57
CA LEU A 660 14.97 -21.16 -45.98
C LEU A 660 15.30 -20.88 -44.49
N VAL A 661 16.07 -21.73 -43.81
CA VAL A 661 16.42 -21.56 -42.38
C VAL A 661 17.84 -22.04 -42.06
N LYS A 662 18.59 -21.31 -41.21
CA LYS A 662 20.04 -21.51 -40.97
C LYS A 662 20.51 -21.70 -39.50
N LYS A 663 19.68 -22.04 -38.50
CA LYS A 663 20.20 -22.20 -37.09
C LYS A 663 19.60 -23.36 -36.28
N LYS A 664 20.46 -23.97 -35.43
CA LYS A 664 20.19 -25.04 -34.45
C LYS A 664 18.99 -24.71 -33.54
N TRP A 665 18.09 -25.68 -33.37
CA TRP A 665 16.82 -25.54 -32.63
C TRP A 665 16.93 -26.08 -31.20
N ASN A 666 16.15 -25.57 -30.23
CA ASN A 666 15.99 -26.23 -28.91
C ASN A 666 14.62 -26.92 -28.82
N LEU A 667 14.44 -27.82 -27.85
CA LEU A 667 13.23 -28.65 -27.72
C LEU A 667 11.99 -27.78 -27.48
N SER A 668 12.13 -26.65 -26.80
CA SER A 668 11.08 -25.64 -26.61
C SER A 668 10.67 -24.93 -27.90
N SER A 669 11.55 -24.80 -28.90
CA SER A 669 11.22 -24.24 -30.22
C SER A 669 10.47 -25.24 -31.11
N ILE A 670 10.87 -26.53 -31.07
CA ILE A 670 10.17 -27.62 -31.77
C ILE A 670 8.81 -27.89 -31.09
N TYR A 671 8.77 -27.89 -29.76
CA TYR A 671 7.54 -27.91 -28.99
C TYR A 671 6.71 -26.66 -29.29
N GLY A 672 7.33 -25.50 -29.52
CA GLY A 672 6.69 -24.24 -29.92
C GLY A 672 5.96 -24.30 -31.27
N LEU A 673 6.47 -25.05 -32.24
CA LEU A 673 5.77 -25.32 -33.50
C LEU A 673 4.62 -26.33 -33.31
N THR A 674 4.74 -27.27 -32.38
CA THR A 674 3.59 -28.09 -31.93
C THR A 674 2.64 -27.31 -31.02
N MET A 675 3.12 -26.24 -30.36
CA MET A 675 2.30 -25.26 -29.62
C MET A 675 1.56 -24.34 -30.57
N GLN A 676 1.75 -24.34 -31.88
CA GLN A 676 0.76 -23.69 -32.77
C GLN A 676 -0.62 -24.34 -32.68
N ILE A 677 -0.69 -25.57 -32.17
CA ILE A 677 -1.94 -26.27 -31.79
C ILE A 677 -2.32 -26.02 -30.30
N LYS A 678 -1.43 -25.42 -29.49
CA LYS A 678 -1.68 -24.96 -28.10
C LYS A 678 -1.71 -23.41 -27.97
N PHE A 679 -1.61 -22.70 -29.10
CA PHE A 679 -1.39 -21.25 -29.21
C PHE A 679 -2.61 -20.47 -28.73
N GLU A 680 -3.77 -21.13 -28.61
CA GLU A 680 -4.99 -20.55 -28.06
C GLU A 680 -4.88 -20.27 -26.55
N LYS A 681 -4.14 -21.05 -25.76
CA LYS A 681 -4.01 -20.83 -24.30
C LYS A 681 -2.92 -19.82 -23.91
N GLU A 682 -1.82 -19.75 -24.66
CA GLU A 682 -0.80 -18.69 -24.46
C GLU A 682 -1.26 -17.34 -25.05
N GLY A 683 -2.07 -17.35 -26.12
CA GLY A 683 -2.78 -16.18 -26.63
C GLY A 683 -3.66 -15.54 -25.56
N VAL A 684 -4.46 -16.34 -24.83
CA VAL A 684 -5.30 -15.82 -23.74
C VAL A 684 -4.46 -15.27 -22.58
N ILE A 685 -3.39 -15.94 -22.15
CA ILE A 685 -2.54 -15.45 -21.04
C ILE A 685 -1.84 -14.14 -21.42
N SER A 686 -1.25 -14.07 -22.62
CA SER A 686 -0.60 -12.85 -23.11
C SER A 686 -1.60 -11.71 -23.28
N TYR A 687 -2.81 -11.99 -23.77
CA TYR A 687 -3.91 -11.03 -23.84
C TYR A 687 -4.32 -10.50 -22.46
N LEU A 688 -4.45 -11.38 -21.45
CA LEU A 688 -4.81 -10.99 -20.09
C LEU A 688 -3.72 -10.11 -19.43
N VAL A 689 -2.45 -10.34 -19.71
CA VAL A 689 -1.35 -9.50 -19.21
C VAL A 689 -1.32 -8.15 -19.93
N ASN A 690 -1.34 -8.17 -21.26
CA ASN A 690 -1.08 -6.97 -22.07
C ASN A 690 -2.30 -6.06 -22.17
N SER A 691 -3.48 -6.64 -22.45
CA SER A 691 -4.72 -5.89 -22.68
C SER A 691 -5.47 -5.61 -21.36
N CYS A 692 -5.57 -6.62 -20.48
CA CYS A 692 -6.30 -6.49 -19.21
C CYS A 692 -5.43 -6.02 -18.03
N GLY A 693 -4.10 -6.00 -18.15
CA GLY A 693 -3.19 -5.48 -17.13
C GLY A 693 -2.98 -6.39 -15.90
N LEU A 694 -3.20 -7.70 -16.03
CA LEU A 694 -3.02 -8.66 -14.93
C LEU A 694 -1.53 -8.97 -14.70
N SER A 695 -1.19 -9.32 -13.44
CA SER A 695 0.10 -9.96 -13.16
C SER A 695 0.18 -11.34 -13.81
N ALA A 696 1.38 -11.83 -14.10
CA ALA A 696 1.58 -13.14 -14.72
C ALA A 696 0.91 -14.27 -13.91
N GLU A 697 0.96 -14.22 -12.58
CA GLU A 697 0.31 -15.20 -11.70
C GLU A 697 -1.23 -15.15 -11.82
N ASN A 698 -1.82 -13.95 -11.79
CA ASN A 698 -3.28 -13.78 -11.91
C ASN A 698 -3.77 -14.14 -13.32
N ALA A 699 -3.02 -13.82 -14.37
CA ALA A 699 -3.35 -14.17 -15.74
C ALA A 699 -3.37 -15.69 -15.97
N VAL A 700 -2.42 -16.43 -15.38
CA VAL A 700 -2.40 -17.90 -15.41
C VAL A 700 -3.56 -18.51 -14.63
N SER A 701 -3.95 -17.93 -13.50
CA SER A 701 -5.13 -18.40 -12.77
C SER A 701 -6.43 -18.08 -13.51
N ALA A 702 -6.50 -16.92 -14.17
CA ALA A 702 -7.67 -16.45 -14.89
C ALA A 702 -7.91 -17.24 -16.19
N SER A 703 -6.85 -17.54 -16.95
CA SER A 703 -6.93 -18.31 -18.21
C SER A 703 -7.44 -19.74 -18.03
N LYS A 704 -7.40 -20.28 -16.80
CA LYS A 704 -8.02 -21.58 -16.48
C LYS A 704 -9.55 -21.51 -16.44
N LYS A 705 -10.13 -20.32 -16.30
CA LYS A 705 -11.57 -20.10 -16.08
C LYS A 705 -12.28 -19.50 -17.30
N VAL A 706 -11.54 -19.03 -18.30
CA VAL A 706 -12.07 -18.42 -19.52
C VAL A 706 -11.26 -18.85 -20.73
N HIS A 707 -11.94 -19.06 -21.85
CA HIS A 707 -11.36 -19.40 -23.14
C HIS A 707 -12.14 -18.68 -24.25
N PHE A 708 -11.43 -18.18 -25.25
CA PHE A 708 -12.00 -17.50 -26.41
C PHE A 708 -11.03 -17.60 -27.59
N ASP A 709 -11.61 -17.71 -28.78
CA ASP A 709 -10.88 -17.82 -30.04
C ASP A 709 -10.81 -16.42 -30.68
N GLY A 710 -9.65 -15.78 -30.59
CA GLY A 710 -9.42 -14.41 -31.07
C GLY A 710 -9.85 -13.29 -30.09
N THR A 711 -9.43 -12.05 -30.37
CA THR A 711 -9.58 -10.93 -29.42
C THR A 711 -10.85 -10.10 -29.62
N ASN A 712 -11.56 -10.24 -30.74
CA ASN A 712 -12.69 -9.37 -31.12
C ASN A 712 -13.77 -9.25 -30.02
N LYS A 713 -14.16 -10.38 -29.41
CA LYS A 713 -15.20 -10.41 -28.38
C LYS A 713 -14.71 -9.85 -27.03
N PRO A 714 -13.56 -10.29 -26.50
CA PRO A 714 -12.91 -9.63 -25.36
C PRO A 714 -12.68 -8.14 -25.56
N ASP A 715 -12.19 -7.70 -26.72
CA ASP A 715 -11.91 -6.29 -27.04
C ASP A 715 -13.20 -5.47 -27.01
N SER A 716 -14.29 -5.98 -27.60
CA SER A 716 -15.62 -5.36 -27.52
C SER A 716 -16.12 -5.20 -26.07
N VAL A 717 -15.86 -6.20 -25.21
CA VAL A 717 -16.19 -6.11 -23.77
C VAL A 717 -15.32 -5.08 -23.06
N LEU A 718 -14.01 -5.03 -23.34
CA LEU A 718 -13.10 -4.06 -22.75
C LEU A 718 -13.46 -2.63 -23.15
N GLU A 719 -13.77 -2.40 -24.42
CA GLU A 719 -14.22 -1.10 -24.93
C GLU A 719 -15.54 -0.69 -24.29
N PHE A 720 -16.49 -1.61 -24.15
CA PHE A 720 -17.74 -1.37 -23.44
C PHE A 720 -17.50 -0.98 -21.98
N LEU A 721 -16.70 -1.74 -21.23
CA LEU A 721 -16.41 -1.44 -19.83
C LEU A 721 -15.72 -0.08 -19.67
N GLN A 722 -14.83 0.29 -20.60
CA GLN A 722 -14.21 1.62 -20.61
C GLN A 722 -15.24 2.72 -20.90
N LYS A 723 -16.17 2.52 -21.85
CA LYS A 723 -17.27 3.46 -22.12
C LYS A 723 -18.20 3.64 -20.92
N GLN A 724 -18.40 2.59 -20.11
CA GLN A 724 -19.16 2.64 -18.86
C GLN A 724 -18.36 3.22 -17.67
N GLY A 725 -17.16 3.76 -17.90
CA GLY A 725 -16.38 4.47 -16.88
C GLY A 725 -15.40 3.63 -16.06
N PHE A 726 -15.24 2.32 -16.32
CA PHE A 726 -14.26 1.50 -15.60
C PHE A 726 -12.82 1.88 -15.97
N SER A 727 -11.97 2.13 -14.95
CA SER A 727 -10.54 2.33 -15.15
C SER A 727 -9.81 1.03 -15.53
N LYS A 728 -8.66 1.13 -16.21
CA LYS A 728 -7.84 -0.04 -16.57
C LYS A 728 -7.47 -0.91 -15.36
N SER A 729 -7.23 -0.30 -14.19
CA SER A 729 -6.94 -1.04 -12.95
C SER A 729 -8.17 -1.79 -12.42
N GLN A 730 -9.36 -1.19 -12.48
CA GLN A 730 -10.60 -1.83 -12.04
C GLN A 730 -10.99 -2.98 -12.98
N ILE A 731 -10.79 -2.81 -14.29
CA ILE A 731 -10.97 -3.89 -15.27
C ILE A 731 -10.01 -5.04 -14.98
N GLY A 732 -8.74 -4.76 -14.67
CA GLY A 732 -7.78 -5.78 -14.28
C GLY A 732 -8.19 -6.55 -13.01
N GLU A 733 -8.71 -5.86 -11.99
CA GLU A 733 -9.23 -6.50 -10.77
C GLU A 733 -10.46 -7.37 -11.05
N LEU A 734 -11.40 -6.83 -11.84
CA LEU A 734 -12.63 -7.51 -12.28
C LEU A 734 -12.29 -8.82 -13.00
N VAL A 735 -11.41 -8.76 -14.00
CA VAL A 735 -11.01 -9.90 -14.83
C VAL A 735 -10.20 -10.92 -14.02
N ALA A 736 -9.37 -10.48 -13.06
CA ALA A 736 -8.64 -11.41 -12.19
C ALA A 736 -9.59 -12.26 -11.32
N LYS A 737 -10.68 -11.66 -10.82
CA LYS A 737 -11.67 -12.33 -9.95
C LYS A 737 -12.74 -13.09 -10.74
N HIS A 738 -13.19 -12.56 -11.88
CA HIS A 738 -14.22 -13.15 -12.74
C HIS A 738 -13.87 -13.07 -14.24
N PRO A 739 -12.97 -13.96 -14.72
CA PRO A 739 -12.49 -13.92 -16.10
C PRO A 739 -13.57 -14.13 -17.17
N GLN A 740 -14.69 -14.78 -16.82
CA GLN A 740 -15.81 -15.04 -17.75
C GLN A 740 -16.52 -13.76 -18.23
N VAL A 741 -16.27 -12.61 -17.61
CA VAL A 741 -16.79 -11.33 -18.09
C VAL A 741 -16.36 -11.05 -19.54
N LEU A 742 -15.16 -11.49 -19.94
CA LEU A 742 -14.59 -11.27 -21.29
C LEU A 742 -15.33 -12.01 -22.41
N VAL A 743 -16.13 -13.02 -22.07
CA VAL A 743 -16.94 -13.78 -23.03
C VAL A 743 -18.44 -13.45 -22.93
N SER A 744 -18.79 -12.46 -22.10
CA SER A 744 -20.18 -12.01 -21.94
C SER A 744 -20.60 -11.11 -23.10
N ASN A 745 -21.90 -11.02 -23.37
CA ASN A 745 -22.43 -10.07 -24.34
C ASN A 745 -22.59 -8.68 -23.67
N PRO A 746 -21.91 -7.62 -24.15
CA PRO A 746 -21.98 -6.30 -23.52
C PRO A 746 -23.42 -5.78 -23.36
N ASN A 747 -24.21 -5.79 -24.43
CA ASN A 747 -25.53 -5.15 -24.47
C ASN A 747 -26.64 -6.02 -23.87
N LYS A 748 -26.57 -7.34 -24.04
CA LYS A 748 -27.63 -8.26 -23.56
C LYS A 748 -27.41 -8.76 -22.13
N SER A 749 -26.17 -8.77 -21.64
CA SER A 749 -25.83 -9.35 -20.34
C SER A 749 -25.31 -8.33 -19.33
N LEU A 750 -24.38 -7.45 -19.73
CA LEU A 750 -23.71 -6.55 -18.80
C LEU A 750 -24.49 -5.26 -18.60
N LEU A 751 -24.92 -4.62 -19.69
CA LEU A 751 -25.64 -3.35 -19.65
C LEU A 751 -26.91 -3.39 -18.79
N PRO A 752 -27.82 -4.38 -18.91
CA PRO A 752 -29.02 -4.41 -18.07
C PRO A 752 -28.71 -4.54 -16.58
N LYS A 753 -27.60 -5.21 -16.23
CA LYS A 753 -27.17 -5.36 -14.82
C LYS A 753 -26.59 -4.05 -14.29
N ILE A 754 -25.78 -3.38 -15.11
CA ILE A 754 -25.21 -2.08 -14.77
C ILE A 754 -26.32 -1.05 -14.59
N ASP A 755 -27.25 -0.97 -15.54
CA ASP A 755 -28.39 -0.06 -15.50
C ASP A 755 -29.29 -0.33 -14.29
N PHE A 756 -29.62 -1.61 -14.02
CA PHE A 756 -30.41 -1.98 -12.85
C PHE A 756 -29.81 -1.45 -11.56
N PHE A 757 -28.50 -1.63 -11.35
CA PHE A 757 -27.88 -1.13 -10.13
C PHE A 757 -27.73 0.39 -10.12
N LEU A 758 -27.38 1.03 -11.24
CA LEU A 758 -27.25 2.49 -11.30
C LEU A 758 -28.60 3.22 -11.12
N GLN A 759 -29.69 2.68 -11.69
CA GLN A 759 -31.02 3.28 -11.63
C GLN A 759 -31.74 3.05 -10.30
N LEU A 760 -31.68 1.83 -9.74
CA LEU A 760 -32.48 1.48 -8.55
C LEU A 760 -31.79 1.82 -7.23
N THR A 761 -30.46 1.83 -7.20
CA THR A 761 -29.74 1.88 -5.92
C THR A 761 -29.30 3.26 -5.51
N GLY A 762 -29.40 4.31 -6.34
CA GLY A 762 -28.90 5.66 -5.98
C GLY A 762 -27.41 5.71 -5.57
N ILE A 763 -26.65 4.64 -5.83
CA ILE A 763 -25.22 4.55 -5.56
C ILE A 763 -24.50 5.43 -6.56
N SER A 764 -23.51 6.20 -6.10
CA SER A 764 -22.70 7.00 -7.02
C SER A 764 -22.02 6.09 -8.03
N GLU A 765 -21.98 6.50 -9.30
CA GLU A 765 -21.38 5.73 -10.39
C GLU A 765 -19.98 5.21 -10.02
N LYS A 766 -19.15 6.08 -9.41
CA LYS A 766 -17.81 5.74 -8.92
C LYS A 766 -17.79 4.63 -7.86
N ASP A 767 -18.72 4.65 -6.90
CA ASP A 767 -18.80 3.66 -5.83
C ASP A 767 -19.31 2.32 -6.37
N PHE A 768 -20.25 2.36 -7.32
CA PHE A 768 -20.74 1.19 -8.03
C PHE A 768 -19.59 0.51 -8.79
N LEU A 769 -18.86 1.25 -9.62
CA LEU A 769 -17.74 0.73 -10.41
C LEU A 769 -16.66 0.09 -9.52
N THR A 770 -16.34 0.70 -8.38
CA THR A 770 -15.37 0.17 -7.41
C THR A 770 -15.88 -1.12 -6.76
N THR A 771 -17.16 -1.14 -6.37
CA THR A 771 -17.79 -2.31 -5.75
C THR A 771 -17.83 -3.51 -6.71
N VAL A 772 -18.22 -3.27 -7.97
CA VAL A 772 -18.29 -4.28 -9.02
C VAL A 772 -16.90 -4.86 -9.32
N ALA A 773 -15.87 -4.01 -9.43
CA ALA A 773 -14.50 -4.44 -9.66
C ALA A 773 -13.98 -5.33 -8.53
N SER A 774 -14.28 -4.99 -7.28
CA SER A 774 -13.83 -5.76 -6.12
C SER A 774 -14.65 -7.04 -5.87
N ASN A 775 -15.93 -7.10 -6.26
CA ASN A 775 -16.81 -8.24 -6.01
C ASN A 775 -17.70 -8.59 -7.23
N PRO A 776 -17.14 -9.10 -8.33
CA PRO A 776 -17.88 -9.33 -9.58
C PRO A 776 -18.89 -10.47 -9.56
N GLN A 777 -19.01 -11.22 -8.46
CA GLN A 777 -19.74 -12.49 -8.45
C GLN A 777 -21.24 -12.35 -8.75
N PHE A 778 -21.85 -11.21 -8.42
CA PHE A 778 -23.26 -10.96 -8.78
C PHE A 778 -23.45 -10.74 -10.29
N LEU A 779 -22.42 -10.27 -11.01
CA LEU A 779 -22.47 -10.17 -12.48
C LEU A 779 -22.55 -11.54 -13.16
N ALA A 780 -22.13 -12.61 -12.47
CA ALA A 780 -22.24 -13.98 -12.98
C ALA A 780 -23.68 -14.54 -12.89
N ARG A 781 -24.59 -13.88 -12.14
CA ARG A 781 -25.95 -14.37 -11.90
C ARG A 781 -26.95 -13.70 -12.83
N ASN A 782 -28.07 -14.38 -13.09
CA ASN A 782 -29.15 -13.82 -13.91
C ASN A 782 -29.83 -12.69 -13.15
N LEU A 783 -30.02 -11.54 -13.80
CA LEU A 783 -30.59 -10.35 -13.18
C LEU A 783 -32.02 -10.60 -12.69
N ASN A 784 -32.91 -10.93 -13.62
CA ASN A 784 -34.35 -11.00 -13.37
C ASN A 784 -34.74 -12.22 -12.51
N ARG A 785 -33.99 -13.33 -12.61
CA ARG A 785 -34.31 -14.57 -11.86
C ARG A 785 -33.66 -14.66 -10.48
N ARG A 786 -32.60 -13.89 -10.21
CA ARG A 786 -31.82 -14.05 -8.97
C ARG A 786 -31.54 -12.72 -8.29
N VAL A 787 -30.92 -11.77 -8.99
CA VAL A 787 -30.42 -10.54 -8.37
C VAL A 787 -31.55 -9.57 -8.03
N GLY A 788 -32.49 -9.36 -8.95
CA GLY A 788 -33.64 -8.48 -8.76
C GLY A 788 -34.53 -8.89 -7.59
N PRO A 789 -35.04 -10.13 -7.56
CA PRO A 789 -35.88 -10.59 -6.45
C PRO A 789 -35.20 -10.50 -5.07
N VAL A 790 -33.90 -10.78 -4.99
CA VAL A 790 -33.14 -10.64 -3.74
C VAL A 790 -33.03 -9.17 -3.32
N TYR A 791 -32.82 -8.27 -4.28
CA TYR A 791 -32.81 -6.84 -4.01
C TYR A 791 -34.16 -6.37 -3.46
N ASP A 792 -35.26 -6.68 -4.14
CA ASP A 792 -36.61 -6.25 -3.76
C ASP A 792 -36.98 -6.77 -2.35
N TYR A 793 -36.63 -8.02 -2.06
CA TYR A 793 -36.84 -8.59 -0.74
C TYR A 793 -35.98 -7.88 0.33
N LEU A 794 -34.69 -7.67 0.08
CA LEU A 794 -33.83 -6.98 1.05
C LEU A 794 -34.27 -5.52 1.26
N GLU A 795 -34.70 -4.83 0.21
CA GLU A 795 -35.18 -3.46 0.28
C GLU A 795 -36.41 -3.36 1.18
N ASN A 796 -37.34 -4.31 1.07
CA ASN A 796 -38.50 -4.38 1.95
C ASN A 796 -38.12 -4.60 3.44
N ILE A 797 -37.04 -5.34 3.72
CA ILE A 797 -36.66 -5.70 5.11
C ILE A 797 -35.82 -4.62 5.80
N ILE A 798 -34.82 -4.08 5.10
CA ILE A 798 -33.82 -3.19 5.71
C ILE A 798 -33.79 -1.80 5.07
N GLY A 799 -34.56 -1.55 4.01
CA GLY A 799 -34.58 -0.28 3.30
C GLY A 799 -33.42 -0.10 2.32
N SER A 800 -33.67 0.69 1.27
CA SER A 800 -32.77 0.89 0.12
C SER A 800 -31.35 1.30 0.52
N VAL A 801 -31.20 2.29 1.41
CA VAL A 801 -29.89 2.80 1.88
C VAL A 801 -29.03 1.70 2.52
N LYS A 802 -29.64 0.77 3.24
CA LYS A 802 -28.93 -0.33 3.88
C LYS A 802 -28.59 -1.44 2.89
N VAL A 803 -29.46 -1.71 1.92
CA VAL A 803 -29.15 -2.62 0.79
C VAL A 803 -27.96 -2.11 -0.01
N GLN A 804 -27.88 -0.81 -0.27
CA GLN A 804 -26.71 -0.19 -0.90
C GLN A 804 -25.44 -0.40 -0.06
N THR A 805 -25.55 -0.33 1.26
CA THR A 805 -24.41 -0.58 2.16
C THR A 805 -23.99 -2.05 2.10
N LEU A 806 -24.92 -3.01 2.00
CA LEU A 806 -24.61 -4.42 1.77
C LEU A 806 -23.90 -4.64 0.43
N LEU A 807 -24.35 -3.96 -0.63
CA LEU A 807 -23.71 -4.00 -1.95
C LEU A 807 -22.27 -3.49 -1.86
N ARG A 808 -22.04 -2.29 -1.28
CA ARG A 808 -20.70 -1.69 -1.13
C ARG A 808 -19.72 -2.57 -0.35
N ARG A 809 -20.20 -3.31 0.65
CA ARG A 809 -19.36 -4.23 1.45
C ARG A 809 -19.03 -5.54 0.72
N GLY A 810 -19.56 -5.75 -0.49
CA GLY A 810 -19.39 -7.00 -1.23
C GLY A 810 -20.09 -8.16 -0.54
N SER A 811 -21.26 -7.90 0.09
CA SER A 811 -21.92 -8.92 0.88
C SER A 811 -22.30 -10.12 0.02
N TRP A 812 -21.99 -11.30 0.53
CA TRP A 812 -22.33 -12.57 -0.09
C TRP A 812 -23.84 -12.84 -0.10
N THR A 813 -24.64 -12.01 0.59
CA THR A 813 -26.11 -12.11 0.66
C THR A 813 -26.77 -12.13 -0.71
N PHE A 814 -26.26 -11.38 -1.71
CA PHE A 814 -26.81 -11.38 -3.08
C PHE A 814 -26.58 -12.70 -3.85
N ASN A 815 -25.76 -13.61 -3.32
CA ASN A 815 -25.55 -14.94 -3.88
C ASN A 815 -26.45 -16.01 -3.24
N LEU A 816 -27.23 -15.67 -2.22
CA LEU A 816 -28.10 -16.62 -1.55
C LEU A 816 -29.31 -16.97 -2.42
N ASP A 817 -29.80 -18.18 -2.25
CA ASP A 817 -31.06 -18.60 -2.85
C ASP A 817 -32.22 -17.96 -2.06
N LEU A 818 -32.96 -17.05 -2.70
CA LEU A 818 -33.99 -16.28 -2.02
C LEU A 818 -35.07 -17.18 -1.41
N GLU A 819 -35.66 -18.05 -2.22
CA GLU A 819 -36.82 -18.87 -1.86
C GLU A 819 -36.46 -19.99 -0.90
N ASN A 820 -35.32 -20.65 -1.10
CA ASN A 820 -34.98 -21.84 -0.32
C ASN A 820 -34.11 -21.54 0.90
N LYS A 821 -33.44 -20.38 0.92
CA LYS A 821 -32.49 -20.00 1.97
C LYS A 821 -32.93 -18.72 2.66
N LEU A 822 -32.92 -17.58 1.99
CA LEU A 822 -33.04 -16.31 2.69
C LEU A 822 -34.44 -16.11 3.33
N ILE A 823 -35.52 -16.26 2.56
CA ILE A 823 -36.90 -16.07 3.03
C ILE A 823 -37.22 -17.01 4.20
N PRO A 824 -37.06 -18.34 4.09
CA PRO A 824 -37.48 -19.25 5.16
C PRO A 824 -36.69 -19.07 6.45
N HIS A 825 -35.42 -18.66 6.36
CA HIS A 825 -34.58 -18.42 7.54
C HIS A 825 -34.99 -17.11 8.23
N VAL A 826 -35.21 -16.04 7.46
CA VAL A 826 -35.63 -14.75 8.02
C VAL A 826 -37.03 -14.84 8.61
N ASP A 827 -37.97 -15.50 7.94
CA ASP A 827 -39.34 -15.69 8.44
C ASP A 827 -39.36 -16.56 9.71
N PHE A 828 -38.50 -17.58 9.78
CA PHE A 828 -38.33 -18.36 10.99
C PHE A 828 -37.79 -17.52 12.15
N LEU A 829 -36.78 -16.68 11.93
CA LEU A 829 -36.27 -15.76 12.95
C LEU A 829 -37.35 -14.76 13.40
N ARG A 830 -38.13 -14.20 12.48
CA ARG A 830 -39.26 -13.30 12.79
C ARG A 830 -40.33 -14.00 13.62
N LYS A 831 -40.67 -15.24 13.27
CA LYS A 831 -41.64 -16.06 14.03
C LYS A 831 -41.19 -16.29 15.48
N LEU A 832 -39.87 -16.37 15.71
CA LEU A 832 -39.29 -16.49 17.05
C LEU A 832 -39.16 -15.15 17.79
N GLY A 833 -39.66 -14.04 17.23
CA GLY A 833 -39.61 -12.71 17.85
C GLY A 833 -38.25 -12.02 17.72
N VAL A 834 -37.38 -12.43 16.80
CA VAL A 834 -36.10 -11.76 16.56
C VAL A 834 -36.35 -10.37 15.96
N PRO A 835 -35.88 -9.28 16.59
CA PRO A 835 -36.16 -7.93 16.13
C PRO A 835 -35.49 -7.60 14.78
N PRO A 836 -36.04 -6.66 13.98
CA PRO A 836 -35.49 -6.30 12.67
C PRO A 836 -34.02 -5.87 12.69
N ASN A 837 -33.56 -5.16 13.72
CA ASN A 837 -32.15 -4.74 13.87
C ASN A 837 -31.19 -5.92 14.10
N CYS A 838 -31.66 -7.03 14.68
CA CYS A 838 -30.87 -8.25 14.83
C CYS A 838 -30.78 -9.01 13.51
N ILE A 839 -31.88 -9.06 12.74
CA ILE A 839 -31.89 -9.61 11.38
C ILE A 839 -30.94 -8.79 10.49
N GLU A 840 -30.97 -7.46 10.61
CA GLU A 840 -30.00 -6.58 9.95
C GLU A 840 -28.56 -6.94 10.34
N LEU A 841 -28.25 -7.09 11.62
CA LEU A 841 -26.92 -7.52 12.08
C LEU A 841 -26.50 -8.84 11.43
N ALA A 842 -27.42 -9.80 11.32
CA ALA A 842 -27.17 -11.08 10.65
C ALA A 842 -26.78 -10.89 9.18
N LEU A 843 -27.52 -10.06 8.43
CA LEU A 843 -27.25 -9.77 7.03
C LEU A 843 -25.91 -9.08 6.80
N PHE A 844 -25.51 -8.16 7.70
CA PHE A 844 -24.28 -7.37 7.58
C PHE A 844 -23.03 -8.09 8.06
N HIS A 845 -23.11 -8.83 9.16
CA HIS A 845 -21.93 -9.35 9.85
C HIS A 845 -21.84 -10.87 9.82
N CYS A 846 -22.96 -11.56 9.60
CA CYS A 846 -23.04 -13.01 9.67
C CYS A 846 -23.80 -13.64 8.49
N PRO A 847 -23.60 -13.23 7.22
CA PRO A 847 -24.37 -13.79 6.09
C PRO A 847 -24.18 -15.30 5.94
N GLY A 848 -23.11 -15.85 6.54
CA GLY A 848 -22.84 -17.28 6.68
C GLY A 848 -23.99 -18.11 7.28
N ILE A 849 -24.84 -17.52 8.13
CA ILE A 849 -25.93 -18.27 8.79
C ILE A 849 -27.01 -18.75 7.82
N PHE A 850 -27.14 -18.09 6.67
CA PHE A 850 -28.18 -18.38 5.68
C PHE A 850 -27.76 -19.45 4.66
N TRP A 851 -26.54 -20.00 4.77
CA TRP A 851 -26.06 -21.00 3.79
C TRP A 851 -26.50 -22.42 4.10
N SER A 852 -26.81 -22.72 5.37
CA SER A 852 -27.34 -24.01 5.81
C SER A 852 -28.67 -24.32 5.13
N ASN A 853 -29.04 -25.60 5.06
CA ASN A 853 -30.42 -25.95 4.71
C ASN A 853 -31.36 -25.59 5.87
N GLN A 854 -32.66 -25.54 5.60
CA GLN A 854 -33.64 -25.10 6.59
C GLN A 854 -33.70 -26.00 7.84
N VAL A 855 -33.53 -27.31 7.67
CA VAL A 855 -33.56 -28.28 8.78
C VAL A 855 -32.40 -28.01 9.74
N GLU A 856 -31.18 -27.91 9.21
CA GLU A 856 -29.99 -27.65 9.98
C GLU A 856 -30.02 -26.26 10.63
N PHE A 857 -30.50 -25.25 9.91
CA PHE A 857 -30.64 -23.91 10.46
C PHE A 857 -31.61 -23.87 11.64
N LYS A 858 -32.81 -24.44 11.50
CA LYS A 858 -33.80 -24.51 12.58
C LYS A 858 -33.24 -25.25 13.79
N LYS A 859 -32.53 -26.36 13.57
CA LYS A 859 -31.85 -27.11 14.61
C LYS A 859 -30.85 -26.23 15.37
N ILE A 860 -29.95 -25.52 14.67
CA ILE A 860 -28.98 -24.61 15.29
C ILE A 860 -29.66 -23.50 16.09
N VAL A 861 -30.72 -22.91 15.54
CA VAL A 861 -31.45 -21.81 16.19
C VAL A 861 -32.12 -22.29 17.48
N GLU A 862 -32.74 -23.48 17.47
CA GLU A 862 -33.33 -24.06 18.68
C GLU A 862 -32.26 -24.51 19.69
N GLU A 863 -31.13 -25.06 19.25
CA GLU A 863 -29.99 -25.36 20.13
C GLU A 863 -29.50 -24.09 20.86
N VAL A 864 -29.31 -22.99 20.14
CA VAL A 864 -28.89 -21.71 20.73
C VAL A 864 -29.95 -21.15 21.69
N ARG A 865 -31.23 -21.33 21.38
CA ARG A 865 -32.32 -20.93 22.28
C ARG A 865 -32.32 -21.78 23.56
N GLN A 866 -32.14 -23.09 23.46
CA GLN A 866 -32.02 -23.99 24.61
C GLN A 866 -30.79 -23.68 25.48
N MET A 867 -29.72 -23.15 24.89
CA MET A 867 -28.55 -22.67 25.63
C MET A 867 -28.82 -21.40 26.44
N GLY A 868 -30.01 -20.78 26.32
CA GLY A 868 -30.44 -19.65 27.12
C GLY A 868 -30.18 -18.28 26.49
N PHE A 869 -29.97 -18.21 25.17
CA PHE A 869 -29.89 -16.93 24.47
C PHE A 869 -31.28 -16.38 24.19
N ASP A 870 -31.46 -15.10 24.49
CA ASP A 870 -32.68 -14.33 24.28
C ASP A 870 -32.79 -13.87 22.81
N PRO A 871 -33.82 -14.32 22.05
CA PRO A 871 -34.02 -13.93 20.65
C PRO A 871 -34.14 -12.41 20.42
N SER A 872 -34.48 -11.63 21.45
CA SER A 872 -34.57 -10.17 21.35
C SER A 872 -33.21 -9.46 21.30
N LYS A 873 -32.12 -10.16 21.62
CA LYS A 873 -30.77 -9.58 21.74
C LYS A 873 -29.88 -9.95 20.56
N SER A 874 -29.01 -9.03 20.15
CA SER A 874 -28.03 -9.24 19.07
C SER A 874 -27.11 -10.45 19.31
N MET A 875 -26.84 -10.78 20.56
CA MET A 875 -26.01 -11.92 20.95
C MET A 875 -26.59 -13.27 20.49
N PHE A 876 -27.91 -13.37 20.33
CA PHE A 876 -28.57 -14.55 19.76
C PHE A 876 -28.07 -14.85 18.34
N ILE A 877 -27.99 -13.81 17.50
CA ILE A 877 -27.48 -13.93 16.12
C ILE A 877 -25.99 -14.31 16.09
N VAL A 878 -25.18 -13.72 16.98
CA VAL A 878 -23.75 -14.04 17.06
C VAL A 878 -23.53 -15.49 17.52
N ALA A 879 -24.38 -16.00 18.42
CA ALA A 879 -24.37 -17.40 18.85
C ALA A 879 -24.77 -18.35 17.73
N ILE A 880 -25.85 -18.05 16.99
CA ILE A 880 -26.24 -18.79 15.78
C ILE A 880 -25.07 -18.83 14.79
N HIS A 881 -24.44 -17.69 14.52
CA HIS A 881 -23.28 -17.61 13.63
C HIS A 881 -22.12 -18.50 14.07
N THR A 882 -21.82 -18.49 15.37
CA THR A 882 -20.75 -19.31 15.95
C THR A 882 -21.04 -20.80 15.79
N ARG A 883 -22.30 -21.22 15.83
CA ARG A 883 -22.75 -22.60 15.62
C ARG A 883 -23.05 -22.94 14.15
N SER A 884 -22.92 -21.99 13.23
CA SER A 884 -23.27 -22.16 11.82
C SER A 884 -22.06 -22.46 10.94
N GLY A 885 -22.17 -23.52 10.14
CA GLY A 885 -21.21 -23.86 9.09
C GLY A 885 -20.03 -24.71 9.56
N LYS A 886 -19.55 -25.58 8.65
CA LYS A 886 -18.52 -26.60 8.97
C LYS A 886 -17.22 -26.01 9.51
N GLY A 887 -16.80 -24.83 9.02
CA GLY A 887 -15.58 -24.17 9.47
C GLY A 887 -15.66 -23.70 10.93
N ASN A 888 -16.79 -23.09 11.31
CA ASN A 888 -17.00 -22.61 12.67
C ASN A 888 -17.17 -23.78 13.65
N LEU A 889 -17.87 -24.84 13.26
CA LEU A 889 -17.99 -26.06 14.07
C LEU A 889 -16.62 -26.73 14.31
N ALA A 890 -15.76 -26.81 13.30
CA ALA A 890 -14.41 -27.35 13.49
C ALA A 890 -13.54 -26.48 14.43
N LEU A 891 -13.77 -25.16 14.48
CA LEU A 891 -13.13 -24.26 15.44
C LEU A 891 -13.74 -24.41 16.84
N TRP A 892 -15.06 -24.56 16.92
CA TRP A 892 -15.80 -24.83 18.15
C TRP A 892 -15.22 -26.04 18.88
N ASP A 893 -15.11 -27.18 18.18
CA ASP A 893 -14.61 -28.42 18.77
C ASP A 893 -13.18 -28.24 19.30
N LYS A 894 -12.31 -27.58 18.52
CA LYS A 894 -10.93 -27.28 18.95
C LYS A 894 -10.87 -26.33 20.16
N CYS A 895 -11.76 -25.34 20.23
CA CYS A 895 -11.86 -24.45 21.38
C CYS A 895 -12.34 -25.23 22.62
N TYR A 896 -13.36 -26.05 22.45
CA TYR A 896 -13.93 -26.89 23.50
C TYR A 896 -12.85 -27.78 24.12
N GLU A 897 -12.14 -28.54 23.29
CA GLU A 897 -11.02 -29.40 23.72
C GLU A 897 -9.91 -28.58 24.41
N ALA A 898 -9.59 -27.40 23.87
CA ALA A 898 -8.59 -26.52 24.50
C ALA A 898 -9.04 -26.08 25.89
N TYR A 899 -10.30 -25.68 26.09
CA TYR A 899 -10.81 -25.24 27.38
C TYR A 899 -10.89 -26.39 28.40
N ILE A 900 -11.30 -27.60 27.98
CA ILE A 900 -11.26 -28.80 28.82
C ILE A 900 -9.83 -29.09 29.30
N LYS A 901 -8.82 -29.01 28.40
CA LYS A 901 -7.40 -29.17 28.77
C LYS A 901 -6.92 -28.15 29.81
N TRP A 902 -7.54 -26.98 29.87
CA TRP A 902 -7.26 -25.93 30.87
C TRP A 902 -8.19 -25.99 32.08
N GLY A 903 -8.93 -27.08 32.26
CA GLY A 903 -9.73 -27.36 33.46
C GLY A 903 -11.09 -26.66 33.49
N TRP A 904 -11.59 -26.15 32.37
CA TRP A 904 -12.96 -25.63 32.33
C TRP A 904 -13.94 -26.81 32.30
N SER A 905 -14.99 -26.76 33.11
CA SER A 905 -16.11 -27.70 32.98
C SER A 905 -16.98 -27.35 31.77
N LYS A 906 -17.87 -28.26 31.37
CA LYS A 906 -18.88 -27.97 30.35
C LYS A 906 -19.71 -26.73 30.72
N ASP A 907 -20.09 -26.61 31.99
CA ASP A 907 -20.87 -25.47 32.48
C ASP A 907 -20.10 -24.15 32.39
N ASP A 908 -18.79 -24.18 32.62
CA ASP A 908 -17.92 -22.99 32.49
C ASP A 908 -17.80 -22.57 31.01
N ILE A 909 -17.69 -23.53 30.10
CA ILE A 909 -17.67 -23.27 28.65
C ILE A 909 -19.01 -22.70 28.20
N ASP A 910 -20.13 -23.29 28.62
CA ASP A 910 -21.47 -22.82 28.26
C ASP A 910 -21.74 -21.42 28.85
N MET A 911 -21.24 -21.14 30.06
CA MET A 911 -21.29 -19.80 30.65
C MET A 911 -20.43 -18.79 29.88
N ALA A 912 -19.20 -19.15 29.51
CA ALA A 912 -18.32 -18.31 28.70
C ALA A 912 -18.94 -18.03 27.31
N PHE A 913 -19.53 -19.05 26.68
CA PHE A 913 -20.22 -18.95 25.41
C PHE A 913 -21.42 -17.99 25.50
N ARG A 914 -22.26 -18.12 26.53
CA ARG A 914 -23.38 -17.18 26.79
C ARG A 914 -22.92 -15.73 26.94
N LYS A 915 -21.80 -15.51 27.63
CA LYS A 915 -21.23 -14.17 27.82
C LYS A 915 -20.61 -13.62 26.54
N HIS A 916 -19.92 -14.45 25.76
CA HIS A 916 -19.29 -14.04 24.51
C HIS A 916 -19.08 -15.21 23.52
N PRO A 917 -20.02 -15.44 22.59
CA PRO A 917 -20.00 -16.58 21.66
C PRO A 917 -18.70 -16.74 20.87
N GLY A 918 -18.11 -15.61 20.46
CA GLY A 918 -16.87 -15.62 19.68
C GLY A 918 -15.68 -16.28 20.38
N CYS A 919 -15.72 -16.53 21.70
CA CYS A 919 -14.65 -17.25 22.39
C CYS A 919 -14.50 -18.68 21.86
N MET A 920 -15.53 -19.22 21.21
CA MET A 920 -15.52 -20.54 20.56
C MET A 920 -15.02 -20.51 19.11
N LEU A 921 -14.53 -19.34 18.64
CA LEU A 921 -13.94 -19.17 17.31
C LEU A 921 -12.45 -18.79 17.35
N LEU A 922 -11.81 -18.94 18.53
CA LEU A 922 -10.39 -18.66 18.71
C LEU A 922 -9.52 -19.85 18.26
N SER A 923 -8.26 -19.60 17.92
CA SER A 923 -7.32 -20.71 17.71
C SER A 923 -6.88 -21.30 19.05
N GLU A 924 -6.71 -22.63 19.12
CA GLU A 924 -6.12 -23.33 20.29
C GLU A 924 -4.82 -22.66 20.75
N ARG A 925 -3.94 -22.27 19.80
CA ARG A 925 -2.70 -21.56 20.10
C ARG A 925 -2.91 -20.24 20.86
N LYS A 926 -3.96 -19.49 20.52
CA LYS A 926 -4.30 -18.22 21.19
C LYS A 926 -4.82 -18.48 22.60
N ILE A 927 -5.75 -19.44 22.74
CA ILE A 927 -6.32 -19.87 24.03
C ILE A 927 -5.19 -20.30 24.97
N SER A 928 -4.37 -21.27 24.56
CA SER A 928 -3.31 -21.82 25.40
C SER A 928 -2.26 -20.79 25.78
N LYS A 929 -1.91 -19.86 24.90
CA LYS A 929 -0.96 -18.78 25.24
C LYS A 929 -1.50 -17.82 26.30
N VAL A 930 -2.78 -17.46 26.23
CA VAL A 930 -3.39 -16.53 27.19
C VAL A 930 -3.62 -17.21 28.52
N LEU A 931 -4.15 -18.44 28.51
CA LEU A 931 -4.39 -19.23 29.72
C LEU A 931 -3.08 -19.62 30.43
N ASP A 932 -2.02 -20.00 29.70
CA ASP A 932 -0.70 -20.23 30.31
C ASP A 932 -0.19 -19.00 31.06
N PHE A 933 -0.36 -17.81 30.47
CA PHE A 933 0.07 -16.59 31.14
C PHE A 933 -0.81 -16.28 32.36
N LEU A 934 -2.13 -16.28 32.23
CA LEU A 934 -3.02 -15.89 33.32
C LEU A 934 -3.03 -16.92 34.46
N VAL A 935 -3.12 -18.20 34.13
CA VAL A 935 -3.22 -19.28 35.12
C VAL A 935 -1.85 -19.58 35.72
N ASN A 936 -0.86 -19.93 34.90
CA ASN A 936 0.42 -20.41 35.42
C ASN A 936 1.35 -19.27 35.87
N LYS A 937 1.37 -18.13 35.16
CA LYS A 937 2.33 -17.05 35.46
C LYS A 937 1.78 -15.98 36.40
N VAL A 938 0.50 -15.63 36.28
CA VAL A 938 -0.16 -14.65 37.16
C VAL A 938 -0.83 -15.32 38.35
N GLY A 939 -1.05 -16.64 38.31
CA GLY A 939 -1.68 -17.39 39.40
C GLY A 939 -3.19 -17.15 39.49
N ARG A 940 -3.86 -16.94 38.36
CA ARG A 940 -5.32 -16.77 38.31
C ARG A 940 -5.99 -18.13 38.20
N ASP A 941 -7.09 -18.28 38.91
CA ASP A 941 -7.93 -19.45 38.75
C ASP A 941 -8.48 -19.54 37.31
N SER A 942 -8.43 -20.74 36.71
CA SER A 942 -8.81 -20.94 35.31
C SER A 942 -10.30 -20.60 35.08
N ARG A 943 -11.15 -20.93 36.06
CA ARG A 943 -12.59 -20.63 36.02
C ARG A 943 -12.85 -19.13 36.07
N SER A 944 -12.02 -18.35 36.77
CA SER A 944 -12.12 -16.88 36.75
C SER A 944 -11.98 -16.27 35.34
N VAL A 945 -11.22 -16.93 34.45
CA VAL A 945 -11.11 -16.54 33.03
C VAL A 945 -12.38 -16.88 32.26
N ALA A 946 -13.00 -18.03 32.54
CA ALA A 946 -14.30 -18.42 31.96
C ALA A 946 -15.42 -17.44 32.31
N LEU A 947 -15.37 -16.85 33.52
CA LEU A 947 -16.30 -15.79 33.92
C LEU A 947 -16.15 -14.50 33.10
N SER A 948 -15.04 -14.33 32.38
CA SER A 948 -14.65 -13.10 31.68
C SER A 948 -14.04 -13.37 30.29
N PRO A 949 -14.76 -14.03 29.37
CA PRO A 949 -14.19 -14.58 28.13
C PRO A 949 -13.57 -13.53 27.19
N TYR A 950 -13.98 -12.26 27.29
CA TYR A 950 -13.41 -11.15 26.51
C TYR A 950 -11.91 -10.93 26.74
N VAL A 951 -11.35 -11.37 27.87
CA VAL A 951 -9.90 -11.24 28.13
C VAL A 951 -9.05 -12.04 27.14
N LEU A 952 -9.62 -13.09 26.52
CA LEU A 952 -8.94 -13.92 25.51
C LEU A 952 -8.69 -13.17 24.20
N PHE A 953 -9.43 -12.08 23.93
CA PHE A 953 -9.33 -11.30 22.70
C PHE A 953 -8.25 -10.22 22.74
N TYR A 954 -7.81 -9.81 23.93
CA TYR A 954 -6.76 -8.80 24.04
C TYR A 954 -5.41 -9.31 23.53
N ASN A 955 -4.58 -8.38 23.04
CA ASN A 955 -3.22 -8.70 22.63
C ASN A 955 -2.39 -9.10 23.87
N LEU A 956 -1.79 -10.29 23.83
CA LEU A 956 -1.09 -10.86 24.98
C LEU A 956 0.14 -10.03 25.32
N GLU A 957 0.97 -9.74 24.32
CA GLU A 957 2.25 -9.04 24.49
C GLU A 957 2.06 -7.55 24.78
N LYS A 958 1.12 -6.88 24.11
CA LYS A 958 0.93 -5.43 24.19
C LYS A 958 -0.01 -4.96 25.30
N ARG A 959 -0.88 -5.84 25.82
CA ARG A 959 -1.93 -5.43 26.79
C ARG A 959 -2.00 -6.34 28.01
N THR A 960 -2.12 -7.65 27.81
CA THR A 960 -2.33 -8.57 28.94
C THR A 960 -1.10 -8.67 29.84
N ILE A 961 0.08 -8.90 29.26
CA ILE A 961 1.33 -9.05 30.03
C ILE A 961 1.70 -7.76 30.78
N PRO A 962 1.78 -6.58 30.14
CA PRO A 962 2.20 -5.36 30.84
C PRO A 962 1.27 -5.00 31.99
N ARG A 963 -0.06 -5.10 31.78
CA ARG A 963 -1.05 -4.70 32.78
C ARG A 963 -1.13 -5.65 33.95
N CYS A 964 -1.11 -6.96 33.71
CA CYS A 964 -1.08 -7.93 34.81
C CYS A 964 0.21 -7.81 35.62
N SER A 965 1.35 -7.50 34.98
CA SER A 965 2.63 -7.35 35.67
C SER A 965 2.61 -6.18 36.66
N VAL A 966 2.09 -5.02 36.25
CA VAL A 966 1.94 -3.85 37.13
C VAL A 966 1.06 -4.18 38.33
N VAL A 967 -0.11 -4.78 38.12
CA VAL A 967 -1.04 -5.07 39.20
C VAL A 967 -0.52 -6.19 40.11
N HIS A 968 0.26 -7.12 39.57
CA HIS A 968 0.95 -8.14 40.36
C HIS A 968 2.00 -7.51 41.30
N VAL A 969 2.79 -6.53 40.83
CA VAL A 969 3.75 -5.80 41.69
C VAL A 969 3.03 -5.02 42.79
N LEU A 970 1.93 -4.32 42.46
CA LEU A 970 1.10 -3.64 43.45
C LEU A 970 0.58 -4.61 44.52
N TYR A 971 0.20 -5.83 44.11
CA TYR A 971 -0.27 -6.86 45.03
C TYR A 971 0.85 -7.34 45.96
N LEU A 972 2.04 -7.64 45.42
CA LEU A 972 3.20 -8.05 46.23
C LEU A 972 3.62 -6.98 47.25
N LYS A 973 3.38 -5.71 46.96
CA LYS A 973 3.63 -4.57 47.86
C LYS A 973 2.45 -4.26 48.81
N GLY A 974 1.40 -5.07 48.80
CA GLY A 974 0.22 -4.91 49.67
C GLY A 974 -0.68 -3.71 49.32
N LEU A 975 -0.52 -3.11 48.14
CA LEU A 975 -1.25 -1.89 47.73
C LEU A 975 -2.59 -2.20 47.05
N VAL A 976 -2.79 -3.43 46.56
CA VAL A 976 -4.06 -3.90 46.01
C VAL A 976 -4.39 -5.29 46.54
N LYS A 977 -5.70 -5.57 46.65
CA LYS A 977 -6.20 -6.88 47.11
C LYS A 977 -5.76 -8.01 46.17
N LYS A 978 -5.52 -9.19 46.74
CA LYS A 978 -5.13 -10.43 46.01
C LYS A 978 -6.09 -10.76 44.86
N ASP A 979 -7.38 -10.59 45.11
CA ASP A 979 -8.47 -10.95 44.20
C ASP A 979 -8.90 -9.78 43.31
N TRP A 980 -7.94 -9.08 42.72
CA TRP A 980 -8.24 -8.07 41.71
C TRP A 980 -8.84 -8.73 40.45
N SER A 981 -9.92 -8.14 39.94
CA SER A 981 -10.64 -8.63 38.77
C SER A 981 -9.85 -8.42 37.47
N LEU A 982 -9.74 -9.48 36.66
CA LEU A 982 -9.13 -9.43 35.32
C LEU A 982 -9.81 -8.38 34.42
N THR A 983 -11.12 -8.22 34.57
CA THR A 983 -11.94 -7.28 33.80
C THR A 983 -11.56 -5.85 34.13
N CYS A 984 -11.38 -5.55 35.42
CA CYS A 984 -10.98 -4.23 35.93
C CYS A 984 -9.53 -3.85 35.56
N VAL A 985 -8.72 -4.80 35.10
CA VAL A 985 -7.32 -4.58 34.72
C VAL A 985 -7.17 -4.52 33.19
N LEU A 986 -7.82 -5.43 32.47
CA LEU A 986 -7.62 -5.61 31.04
C LEU A 986 -8.58 -4.77 30.19
N CYS A 987 -9.83 -4.59 30.62
CA CYS A 987 -10.85 -3.87 29.85
C CYS A 987 -10.68 -2.35 29.80
N PRO A 988 -10.22 -1.63 30.86
CA PRO A 988 -10.10 -0.17 30.82
C PRO A 988 -9.26 0.33 29.66
N THR A 989 -9.52 1.55 29.20
CA THR A 989 -8.66 2.23 28.22
C THR A 989 -7.24 2.40 28.77
N GLU A 990 -6.27 2.65 27.90
CA GLU A 990 -4.87 2.87 28.29
C GLU A 990 -4.74 3.94 29.37
N LYS A 991 -5.39 5.10 29.14
CA LYS A 991 -5.44 6.22 30.09
C LYS A 991 -6.00 5.80 31.44
N ALA A 992 -7.18 5.16 31.46
CA ALA A 992 -7.83 4.76 32.70
C ALA A 992 -7.03 3.70 33.48
N PHE A 993 -6.34 2.79 32.79
CA PHE A 993 -5.46 1.83 33.42
C PHE A 993 -4.25 2.51 34.09
N LEU A 994 -3.55 3.39 33.35
CA LEU A 994 -2.40 4.13 33.86
C LEU A 994 -2.78 5.02 35.04
N GLU A 995 -3.90 5.71 34.96
CA GLU A 995 -4.41 6.55 36.05
C GLU A 995 -4.70 5.73 37.31
N LYS A 996 -5.34 4.57 37.15
CA LYS A 996 -5.81 3.75 38.27
C LYS A 996 -4.70 2.93 38.95
N TYR A 997 -3.73 2.42 38.19
CA TYR A 997 -2.74 1.47 38.71
C TYR A 997 -1.29 1.92 38.58
N VAL A 998 -0.99 3.01 37.87
CA VAL A 998 0.39 3.49 37.71
C VAL A 998 0.56 4.86 38.36
N THR A 999 -0.10 5.91 37.87
CA THR A 999 0.08 7.26 38.41
C THR A 999 -0.42 7.40 39.84
N ARG A 1000 -1.54 6.74 40.19
CA ARG A 1000 -2.06 6.72 41.58
C ARG A 1000 -1.03 6.24 42.61
N TYR A 1001 -0.10 5.37 42.22
CA TYR A 1001 0.92 4.82 43.10
C TYR A 1001 2.33 5.33 42.79
N ALA A 1002 2.47 6.34 41.91
CA ALA A 1002 3.77 6.82 41.44
C ALA A 1002 4.65 7.37 42.57
N GLU A 1003 4.07 7.95 43.62
CA GLU A 1003 4.82 8.42 44.80
C GLU A 1003 5.37 7.27 45.65
N LYS A 1004 4.64 6.13 45.72
CA LYS A 1004 5.03 4.97 46.52
C LYS A 1004 5.95 4.01 45.76
N LEU A 1005 5.73 3.88 44.46
CA LEU A 1005 6.45 2.95 43.57
C LEU A 1005 6.69 3.63 42.20
N PRO A 1006 7.69 4.52 42.10
CA PRO A 1006 7.99 5.23 40.85
C PRO A 1006 8.38 4.28 39.70
N GLU A 1007 8.89 3.09 40.02
CA GLU A 1007 9.28 2.02 39.10
C GLU A 1007 8.12 1.34 38.35
N LEU A 1008 6.85 1.55 38.75
CA LEU A 1008 5.70 0.90 38.10
C LEU A 1008 5.56 1.27 36.61
N TYR A 1009 5.91 2.51 36.26
CA TYR A 1009 5.86 2.97 34.88
C TYR A 1009 6.97 2.32 34.04
N ASP A 1010 8.15 2.12 34.62
CA ASP A 1010 9.26 1.45 33.95
C ASP A 1010 8.98 -0.04 33.75
N ILE A 1011 8.38 -0.71 34.75
CA ILE A 1011 7.92 -2.11 34.63
C ILE A 1011 6.86 -2.22 33.52
N TYR A 1012 5.93 -1.27 33.46
CA TYR A 1012 4.92 -1.24 32.39
C TYR A 1012 5.57 -1.15 30.99
N LEU A 1013 6.55 -0.25 30.81
CA LEU A 1013 7.27 -0.06 29.55
C LEU A 1013 8.18 -1.24 29.19
N GLU A 1014 8.90 -1.82 30.17
CA GLU A 1014 9.77 -2.97 29.97
C GLU A 1014 8.98 -4.16 29.42
N LYS A 1015 7.81 -4.43 30.02
CA LYS A 1015 6.93 -5.51 29.57
C LYS A 1015 6.25 -5.21 28.24
N LEU A 1016 6.04 -3.93 27.90
CA LEU A 1016 5.58 -3.51 26.57
C LEU A 1016 6.66 -3.75 25.48
N GLY A 1017 7.95 -3.65 25.84
CA GLY A 1017 9.10 -3.82 24.96
C GLY A 1017 9.64 -5.25 24.81
N SER A 1018 9.11 -6.21 25.56
CA SER A 1018 9.63 -7.59 25.66
C SER A 1018 9.26 -8.49 24.47
N SER A 1019 9.73 -8.14 23.27
CA SER A 1019 9.93 -9.10 22.17
C SER A 1019 11.40 -9.31 21.81
N LYS A 1020 12.34 -8.62 22.47
CA LYS A 1020 13.79 -8.90 22.41
C LYS A 1020 14.52 -8.50 23.69
N LEU A 1021 14.75 -9.46 24.58
CA LEU A 1021 16.02 -9.74 25.26
C LEU A 1021 15.78 -10.91 26.25
N LYS A 1022 16.55 -11.99 26.10
CA LYS A 1022 16.66 -13.06 27.10
C LYS A 1022 17.91 -12.80 27.95
N SER A 1023 17.80 -13.29 29.19
CA SER A 1023 18.82 -13.55 30.23
C SER A 1023 19.51 -12.35 30.86
N VAL A 1024 19.20 -12.11 32.14
CA VAL A 1024 20.16 -12.21 33.26
C VAL A 1024 19.38 -12.71 34.50
N GLN A 1025 19.87 -13.79 35.12
CA GLN A 1025 19.54 -14.24 36.47
C GLN A 1025 20.18 -13.29 37.50
N GLN A 1026 19.62 -13.24 38.72
CA GLN A 1026 20.07 -12.51 39.93
C GLN A 1026 19.57 -11.06 40.08
N CYS A 1027 18.48 -10.89 40.84
CA CYS A 1027 18.52 -10.37 42.21
C CYS A 1027 17.40 -11.06 42.99
#